data_AF-Q7QJQ1-F1
#
_entry.id   AF-Q7QJQ1-F1
#
_cell.length_a   1.000
_cell.length_b   1.000
_cell.length_c   1.000
_cell.angle_alpha   90.00
_cell.angle_beta   90.00
_cell.angle_gamma   90.00
#
_symmetry.space_group_name_H-M   'P 1'
#
loop_
_entity.id
_entity.type
_entity.pdbx_description
1 polymer ?
#
loop_
_entity_poly.entity_id
_entity_poly.type
_entity_poly.pdbx_seq_one_letter_code
_entity_poly.pdbx_strand_id
1 'polypeptide(L)'
;MAVPPSFGRLRSPTLVALVFVLICALSCDVIEAKECYTCDGESCVRVSTAGITVTCPNTNDLCYTQFDQATLLPIKRGCLTQTEATTCTGDNCVACNIGDLCNEISSPKHQCVVCSSLVEANCLANPTALTAVQCPAPSNVDLTAAQCYSRVIGTVTERGCITTQTDVDRCTGLDCATCIGTGCNKNEFPADRIQCVQCDNADSCNSDATTAAYCDDVGDVCVTMRRANGNVMKSCKNAMVAADASYCLANPSLCSYCGKKLCNGAPFSASPATTSCYQCEGNGCLKTSVNLASCQLTDDGCFSMFDGFNPSRRGCVSELSQQELAACNAPECIRCSESECNLVARADHRCGYCSSVVDSFCVAPASGALPIVQCPAPTMDVSDAQCYSKIIGGTVTERGCISSNTDLASCAVDGHDCATCNIENDGAGCNSALFPSDRRRCTIGTTANAYCPNPWDDCVQLLQSGTRKRTCRSSLTAAESTFCASNSNLCQFCSTDNCNAAEVNFNYVECLSCDSSTDARCATNPAALTTFEKCASCATALVTSGGKTTTRRGCLASLPADVSSQCTATAGNTCQRCSTNRCNVANFPADRLQCYRCVSPPCISHQDVRLEYCPEYRAGDSCLLESDSIGQLLRLDCRSSLTEAELAACTGRCQTCSTSGCNDPQTLGTSGSCVQCRSSLNSLCRAQALQIAPEPCNNPANAQCYSRLVDGVTERGCMSDLAATAQSACTRGENCLVCNSRTSNCNTAQYPVAPLGCFQCDSRTDGDGCRAAQTGTAAECPTYDTGNKCYTIVQSNGDTVRKCSTLAREVECRTASGCEVCLFSGCNGKVNSAIGNLEPPVRTTTPGPRGDATAVVGSYTARIVMLLGLWFVQRTV
;
A
#
# COMPACT_ATOMS: atom_id res chain seq x y z
N MET A 1 -60.04 -48.17 -27.49
CA MET A 1 -59.60 -49.56 -27.21
C MET A 1 -58.85 -49.50 -25.88
N ALA A 2 -59.14 -50.30 -24.84
CA ALA A 2 -60.16 -51.35 -24.64
C ALA A 2 -60.87 -51.20 -23.26
N VAL A 3 -61.74 -52.14 -22.87
CA VAL A 3 -62.78 -52.03 -21.81
C VAL A 3 -63.16 -53.46 -21.30
N PRO A 4 -63.79 -53.70 -20.12
CA PRO A 4 -63.69 -53.10 -18.77
C PRO A 4 -62.88 -54.08 -17.85
N PRO A 5 -63.35 -54.81 -16.78
CA PRO A 5 -64.55 -54.79 -15.89
C PRO A 5 -64.27 -54.14 -14.50
N SER A 6 -65.20 -53.69 -13.63
CA SER A 6 -66.68 -53.54 -13.54
C SER A 6 -67.45 -54.40 -12.49
N PHE A 7 -67.77 -53.78 -11.34
CA PHE A 7 -68.89 -53.98 -10.38
C PHE A 7 -69.00 -52.67 -9.54
N GLY A 8 -69.99 -52.32 -8.70
CA GLY A 8 -71.35 -52.79 -8.35
C GLY A 8 -71.78 -52.01 -7.08
N ARG A 9 -72.88 -51.21 -6.94
CA ARG A 9 -74.35 -51.38 -7.11
C ARG A 9 -75.00 -52.26 -6.00
N LEU A 10 -76.01 -51.84 -5.19
CA LEU A 10 -77.00 -50.73 -5.23
C LEU A 10 -77.61 -50.37 -3.83
N ARG A 11 -78.21 -49.15 -3.69
CA ARG A 11 -79.42 -48.71 -2.90
C ARG A 11 -79.53 -49.02 -1.36
N SER A 12 -79.94 -48.16 -0.40
CA SER A 12 -80.87 -46.99 -0.29
C SER A 12 -82.40 -47.33 -0.29
N PRO A 13 -83.31 -46.72 0.53
CA PRO A 13 -83.21 -46.12 1.89
C PRO A 13 -84.48 -46.30 2.81
N THR A 14 -84.58 -45.50 3.90
CA THR A 14 -85.79 -44.94 4.61
C THR A 14 -86.67 -45.70 5.65
N LEU A 15 -86.85 -45.00 6.80
CA LEU A 15 -88.02 -44.83 7.71
C LEU A 15 -88.72 -46.01 8.47
N VAL A 16 -88.77 -45.91 9.81
CA VAL A 16 -89.94 -45.62 10.71
C VAL A 16 -89.58 -46.01 12.17
N ALA A 17 -90.13 -45.32 13.18
CA ALA A 17 -89.91 -45.59 14.62
C ALA A 17 -91.21 -45.83 15.42
N LEU A 18 -91.13 -46.63 16.49
CA LEU A 18 -92.12 -46.86 17.57
C LEU A 18 -91.34 -47.55 18.73
N VAL A 19 -90.85 -46.85 19.77
CA VAL A 19 -91.53 -46.24 20.94
C VAL A 19 -91.85 -47.24 22.07
N PHE A 20 -90.97 -47.19 23.09
CA PHE A 20 -91.18 -47.37 24.54
C PHE A 20 -91.57 -48.73 25.18
N VAL A 21 -90.64 -49.21 26.02
CA VAL A 21 -90.84 -49.71 27.39
C VAL A 21 -91.68 -50.99 27.61
N LEU A 22 -90.99 -52.10 27.90
CA LEU A 22 -90.94 -52.65 29.27
C LEU A 22 -89.85 -53.74 29.43
N ILE A 23 -88.76 -53.39 30.12
CA ILE A 23 -87.94 -54.20 31.05
C ILE A 23 -86.74 -53.30 31.44
N CYS A 24 -86.92 -52.53 32.51
CA CYS A 24 -85.84 -51.83 33.21
C CYS A 24 -85.66 -52.50 34.57
N ALA A 25 -84.75 -53.47 34.64
CA ALA A 25 -84.23 -54.04 35.87
C ALA A 25 -82.88 -54.69 35.55
N LEU A 26 -81.85 -54.43 36.36
CA LEU A 26 -80.48 -54.94 36.18
C LEU A 26 -79.74 -54.44 34.92
N SER A 27 -80.02 -53.20 34.51
CA SER A 27 -78.92 -52.32 34.13
C SER A 27 -78.27 -51.84 35.43
N CYS A 28 -77.01 -52.22 35.67
CA CYS A 28 -76.14 -51.33 36.43
C CYS A 28 -75.82 -50.16 35.50
N ASP A 29 -75.98 -48.93 35.96
CA ASP A 29 -75.37 -47.79 35.28
C ASP A 29 -73.85 -47.96 35.38
N VAL A 30 -73.23 -48.50 34.33
CA VAL A 30 -71.79 -48.40 34.11
C VAL A 30 -71.55 -46.97 33.66
N ILE A 31 -71.54 -46.04 34.62
CA ILE A 31 -71.26 -44.64 34.35
C ILE A 31 -69.80 -44.58 33.91
N GLU A 32 -69.57 -44.34 32.62
CA GLU A 32 -68.23 -44.39 32.03
C GLU A 32 -67.33 -43.37 32.74
N ALA A 33 -66.33 -43.89 33.45
CA ALA A 33 -65.36 -43.11 34.17
C ALA A 33 -64.31 -42.63 33.16
N LYS A 34 -64.13 -41.32 33.11
CA LYS A 34 -63.36 -40.60 32.11
C LYS A 34 -61.90 -41.04 32.06
N GLU A 35 -61.34 -41.17 30.87
CA GLU A 35 -59.95 -41.58 30.65
C GLU A 35 -59.04 -40.35 30.43
N CYS A 36 -57.85 -40.35 31.01
CA CYS A 36 -56.84 -39.30 30.87
C CYS A 36 -55.46 -39.90 30.62
N TYR A 37 -54.56 -39.19 29.92
CA TYR A 37 -53.15 -39.58 29.90
C TYR A 37 -52.54 -39.42 31.30
N THR A 38 -51.68 -40.35 31.72
CA THR A 38 -50.97 -40.29 33.01
C THR A 38 -49.47 -40.50 32.84
N CYS A 39 -48.68 -39.69 33.53
CA CYS A 39 -47.21 -39.70 33.44
C CYS A 39 -46.59 -38.81 34.53
N ASP A 40 -45.29 -39.02 34.77
CA ASP A 40 -44.47 -38.19 35.67
C ASP A 40 -43.07 -38.03 35.08
N GLY A 41 -42.47 -36.85 35.26
CA GLY A 41 -41.17 -36.48 34.69
C GLY A 41 -41.15 -36.45 33.16
N GLU A 42 -39.97 -36.69 32.59
CA GLU A 42 -39.68 -36.58 31.14
C GLU A 42 -40.58 -37.49 30.26
N SER A 43 -41.18 -38.55 30.84
CA SER A 43 -42.11 -39.44 30.15
C SER A 43 -43.36 -38.73 29.60
N CYS A 44 -43.72 -37.57 30.17
CA CYS A 44 -44.90 -36.81 29.78
C CYS A 44 -44.85 -36.15 28.40
N VAL A 45 -43.67 -36.11 27.77
CA VAL A 45 -43.46 -35.43 26.48
C VAL A 45 -44.01 -36.23 25.28
N ARG A 46 -44.35 -37.52 25.44
CA ARG A 46 -44.83 -38.39 24.33
C ARG A 46 -45.93 -39.41 24.70
N VAL A 47 -46.91 -39.03 25.52
CA VAL A 47 -47.94 -39.97 26.02
C VAL A 47 -48.78 -40.66 24.94
N SER A 48 -49.10 -40.00 23.81
CA SER A 48 -49.84 -40.58 22.68
C SER A 48 -49.10 -41.69 21.94
N THR A 49 -47.77 -41.78 22.08
CA THR A 49 -46.97 -42.93 21.59
C THR A 49 -46.51 -43.87 22.70
N ALA A 50 -46.59 -43.48 23.97
CA ALA A 50 -46.33 -44.34 25.12
C ALA A 50 -47.57 -45.16 25.57
N GLY A 51 -48.79 -44.68 25.29
CA GLY A 51 -50.04 -45.41 25.54
C GLY A 51 -50.42 -45.55 27.02
N ILE A 52 -49.87 -44.73 27.92
CA ILE A 52 -50.14 -44.80 29.36
C ILE A 52 -51.32 -43.88 29.71
N THR A 53 -52.47 -44.50 29.94
CA THR A 53 -53.72 -43.83 30.33
C THR A 53 -54.15 -44.24 31.75
N VAL A 54 -55.11 -43.50 32.31
CA VAL A 54 -55.75 -43.80 33.59
C VAL A 54 -57.23 -43.44 33.53
N THR A 55 -58.07 -44.34 34.00
CA THR A 55 -59.49 -44.09 34.27
C THR A 55 -59.63 -43.31 35.58
N CYS A 56 -60.30 -42.15 35.57
CA CYS A 56 -60.43 -41.32 36.76
C CYS A 56 -61.34 -41.96 37.83
N PRO A 57 -61.08 -41.72 39.13
CA PRO A 57 -61.92 -42.28 40.21
C PRO A 57 -63.39 -41.86 40.17
N ASN A 58 -63.70 -40.65 39.68
CA ASN A 58 -65.07 -40.13 39.60
C ASN A 58 -65.39 -39.56 38.21
N THR A 59 -66.68 -39.49 37.88
CA THR A 59 -67.20 -39.04 36.58
C THR A 59 -67.14 -37.54 36.36
N ASN A 60 -66.94 -36.74 37.42
CA ASN A 60 -66.75 -35.29 37.36
C ASN A 60 -65.27 -34.86 37.34
N ASP A 61 -64.32 -35.82 37.34
CA ASP A 61 -62.90 -35.52 37.45
C ASP A 61 -62.33 -34.90 36.16
N LEU A 62 -61.29 -34.08 36.30
CA LEU A 62 -60.67 -33.36 35.19
C LEU A 62 -59.38 -34.04 34.76
N CYS A 63 -59.12 -34.17 33.46
CA CYS A 63 -57.77 -34.48 33.00
C CYS A 63 -56.90 -33.23 33.15
N TYR A 64 -55.64 -33.37 33.51
CA TYR A 64 -54.72 -32.23 33.63
C TYR A 64 -53.35 -32.48 33.00
N THR A 65 -52.68 -31.37 32.71
CA THR A 65 -51.26 -31.32 32.35
C THR A 65 -50.58 -30.22 33.15
N GLN A 66 -49.53 -30.60 33.88
CA GLN A 66 -48.61 -29.68 34.54
C GLN A 66 -47.36 -29.52 33.68
N PHE A 67 -46.86 -28.27 33.59
CA PHE A 67 -45.72 -27.88 32.78
C PHE A 67 -44.58 -27.39 33.66
N ASP A 68 -43.35 -27.65 33.24
CA ASP A 68 -42.18 -26.99 33.81
C ASP A 68 -42.15 -25.50 33.43
N GLN A 69 -41.69 -24.65 34.35
CA GLN A 69 -41.74 -23.20 34.20
C GLN A 69 -40.65 -22.65 33.26
N ALA A 70 -39.55 -23.38 33.08
CA ALA A 70 -38.44 -22.95 32.23
C ALA A 70 -38.58 -23.51 30.81
N THR A 71 -38.74 -24.83 30.70
CA THR A 71 -38.79 -25.56 29.42
C THR A 71 -40.15 -25.56 28.74
N LEU A 72 -41.23 -25.18 29.44
CA LEU A 72 -42.63 -25.27 28.99
C LEU A 72 -43.11 -26.69 28.61
N LEU A 73 -42.27 -27.71 28.81
CA LEU A 73 -42.59 -29.10 28.53
C LEU A 73 -43.53 -29.67 29.60
N PRO A 74 -44.43 -30.60 29.23
CA PRO A 74 -45.26 -31.30 30.20
C PRO A 74 -44.40 -32.20 31.11
N ILE A 75 -44.59 -32.09 32.42
CA ILE A 75 -43.84 -32.86 33.45
C ILE A 75 -44.74 -33.76 34.32
N LYS A 76 -46.06 -33.56 34.26
CA LYS A 76 -47.04 -34.42 34.94
C LYS A 76 -48.37 -34.41 34.19
N ARG A 77 -49.05 -35.56 34.12
CA ARG A 77 -50.43 -35.67 33.63
C ARG A 77 -51.20 -36.68 34.46
N GLY A 78 -52.53 -36.57 34.49
CA GLY A 78 -53.43 -37.54 35.11
C GLY A 78 -54.84 -36.97 35.31
N CYS A 79 -55.53 -37.45 36.33
CA CYS A 79 -56.82 -36.93 36.80
C CYS A 79 -56.64 -35.97 38.00
N LEU A 80 -57.53 -34.99 38.12
CA LEU A 80 -57.79 -34.20 39.33
C LEU A 80 -59.23 -34.45 39.78
N THR A 81 -59.44 -34.61 41.09
CA THR A 81 -60.81 -34.57 41.62
C THR A 81 -61.43 -33.19 41.46
N GLN A 82 -62.76 -33.12 41.47
CA GLN A 82 -63.50 -31.85 41.42
C GLN A 82 -63.10 -30.85 42.53
N THR A 83 -62.57 -31.34 43.66
CA THR A 83 -61.99 -30.54 44.75
C THR A 83 -60.57 -30.05 44.51
N GLU A 84 -59.76 -30.79 43.75
CA GLU A 84 -58.36 -30.45 43.43
C GLU A 84 -58.24 -29.59 42.16
N ALA A 85 -59.29 -29.51 41.36
CA ALA A 85 -59.35 -28.70 40.13
C ALA A 85 -58.88 -27.25 40.32
N THR A 86 -59.13 -26.65 41.48
CA THR A 86 -58.70 -25.27 41.82
C THR A 86 -57.20 -25.12 42.06
N THR A 87 -56.46 -26.22 42.25
CA THR A 87 -55.00 -26.23 42.42
C THR A 87 -54.24 -26.21 41.10
N CYS A 88 -54.89 -26.61 40.00
CA CYS A 88 -54.33 -26.63 38.65
C CYS A 88 -54.85 -25.44 37.83
N THR A 89 -54.29 -24.26 38.10
CA THR A 89 -54.68 -23.01 37.44
C THR A 89 -53.46 -22.15 37.07
N GLY A 90 -53.58 -21.39 35.98
CA GLY A 90 -52.52 -20.51 35.47
C GLY A 90 -51.55 -21.21 34.52
N ASP A 91 -50.50 -20.50 34.09
CA ASP A 91 -49.62 -20.88 32.97
C ASP A 91 -48.90 -22.24 33.10
N ASN A 92 -48.84 -22.78 34.31
CA ASN A 92 -48.03 -23.95 34.65
C ASN A 92 -48.88 -25.22 34.87
N CYS A 93 -50.22 -25.12 34.88
CA CYS A 93 -51.10 -26.27 34.99
C CYS A 93 -52.46 -25.97 34.35
N VAL A 94 -52.89 -26.83 33.42
CA VAL A 94 -54.16 -26.71 32.71
C VAL A 94 -54.98 -27.99 32.89
N ALA A 95 -56.26 -27.82 33.24
CA ALA A 95 -57.24 -28.90 33.37
C ALA A 95 -58.33 -28.81 32.28
N CYS A 96 -58.87 -29.96 31.85
CA CYS A 96 -59.85 -30.03 30.75
C CYS A 96 -61.01 -31.00 31.02
N ASN A 97 -62.17 -30.68 30.42
CA ASN A 97 -63.40 -31.46 30.53
C ASN A 97 -64.11 -31.68 29.18
N ILE A 98 -63.37 -31.65 28.07
CA ILE A 98 -63.93 -31.65 26.70
C ILE A 98 -64.07 -33.06 26.09
N GLY A 99 -63.77 -34.11 26.86
CA GLY A 99 -63.78 -35.51 26.45
C GLY A 99 -62.68 -36.30 27.17
N ASP A 100 -62.55 -37.57 26.83
CA ASP A 100 -61.42 -38.41 27.22
C ASP A 100 -60.11 -37.95 26.57
N LEU A 101 -58.99 -38.25 27.21
CA LEU A 101 -57.62 -37.99 26.76
C LEU A 101 -57.31 -36.51 26.40
N CYS A 102 -58.17 -35.58 26.83
CA CYS A 102 -58.11 -34.16 26.45
C CYS A 102 -56.86 -33.42 26.94
N ASN A 103 -56.01 -34.05 27.76
CA ASN A 103 -54.80 -33.46 28.32
C ASN A 103 -53.57 -33.57 27.41
N GLU A 104 -53.73 -33.85 26.11
CA GLU A 104 -52.66 -33.66 25.11
C GLU A 104 -52.57 -32.22 24.60
N ILE A 105 -52.05 -31.34 25.46
CA ILE A 105 -51.93 -29.90 25.26
C ILE A 105 -50.52 -29.37 25.60
N SER A 106 -50.15 -28.23 25.01
CA SER A 106 -48.94 -27.46 25.30
C SER A 106 -49.16 -26.46 26.46
N SER A 107 -48.08 -25.88 26.99
CA SER A 107 -48.19 -24.83 28.02
C SER A 107 -48.88 -23.58 27.47
N PRO A 108 -49.76 -22.90 28.22
CA PRO A 108 -50.35 -21.60 27.86
C PRO A 108 -49.38 -20.52 27.39
N LYS A 109 -48.08 -20.61 27.69
CA LYS A 109 -47.04 -19.70 27.19
C LYS A 109 -46.61 -19.99 25.75
N HIS A 110 -46.71 -21.25 25.31
CA HIS A 110 -46.38 -21.73 23.96
C HIS A 110 -47.52 -21.42 22.97
N GLN A 111 -47.58 -20.15 22.57
CA GLN A 111 -48.54 -19.64 21.60
C GLN A 111 -47.81 -18.90 20.49
N CYS A 112 -48.19 -19.14 19.24
CA CYS A 112 -47.57 -18.55 18.05
C CYS A 112 -48.63 -18.07 17.08
N VAL A 113 -48.30 -17.11 16.22
CA VAL A 113 -49.09 -16.90 14.99
C VAL A 113 -48.89 -18.11 14.08
N VAL A 114 -49.98 -18.68 13.58
CA VAL A 114 -49.96 -19.81 12.64
C VAL A 114 -50.74 -19.41 11.39
N CYS A 115 -50.03 -19.18 10.28
CA CYS A 115 -50.62 -18.71 9.02
C CYS A 115 -49.73 -19.02 7.81
N SER A 116 -50.30 -18.87 6.61
CA SER A 116 -49.58 -18.88 5.33
C SER A 116 -50.14 -17.80 4.42
N SER A 117 -49.28 -17.04 3.73
CA SER A 117 -49.71 -15.96 2.83
C SER A 117 -50.51 -16.42 1.60
N LEU A 118 -50.52 -17.73 1.31
CA LEU A 118 -51.41 -18.35 0.31
C LEU A 118 -52.89 -18.37 0.76
N VAL A 119 -53.14 -18.34 2.07
CA VAL A 119 -54.49 -18.47 2.67
C VAL A 119 -54.93 -17.17 3.33
N GLU A 120 -54.00 -16.45 3.96
CA GLU A 120 -54.26 -15.20 4.65
C GLU A 120 -53.19 -14.15 4.29
N ALA A 121 -53.58 -13.13 3.51
CA ALA A 121 -52.67 -12.08 3.07
C ALA A 121 -52.01 -11.32 4.24
N ASN A 122 -52.69 -11.19 5.38
CA ASN A 122 -52.15 -10.56 6.59
C ASN A 122 -50.90 -11.28 7.14
N CYS A 123 -50.70 -12.57 6.85
CA CYS A 123 -49.51 -13.32 7.25
C CYS A 123 -48.19 -12.69 6.76
N LEU A 124 -48.27 -12.03 5.61
CA LEU A 124 -47.25 -11.14 5.07
C LEU A 124 -47.56 -9.66 5.39
N ALA A 125 -48.75 -9.19 5.02
CA ALA A 125 -49.04 -7.76 4.94
C ALA A 125 -49.25 -7.05 6.29
N ASN A 126 -49.72 -7.77 7.32
CA ASN A 126 -50.01 -7.20 8.64
C ASN A 126 -49.96 -8.29 9.74
N PRO A 127 -48.78 -8.90 9.99
CA PRO A 127 -48.65 -10.03 10.92
C PRO A 127 -48.89 -9.63 12.39
N THR A 128 -48.74 -8.34 12.73
CA THR A 128 -49.00 -7.81 14.06
C THR A 128 -50.50 -7.76 14.40
N ALA A 129 -51.39 -7.69 13.40
CA ALA A 129 -52.83 -7.79 13.58
C ALA A 129 -53.31 -9.22 13.87
N LEU A 130 -52.49 -10.25 13.62
CA LEU A 130 -52.86 -11.65 13.82
C LEU A 130 -52.82 -12.05 15.29
N THR A 131 -53.77 -12.86 15.74
CA THR A 131 -53.77 -13.45 17.08
C THR A 131 -52.80 -14.63 17.17
N ALA A 132 -52.08 -14.73 18.28
CA ALA A 132 -51.35 -15.97 18.57
C ALA A 132 -52.37 -17.04 18.99
N VAL A 133 -52.14 -18.29 18.58
CA VAL A 133 -52.96 -19.45 18.92
C VAL A 133 -52.15 -20.46 19.72
N GLN A 134 -52.85 -21.29 20.51
CA GLN A 134 -52.23 -22.34 21.30
C GLN A 134 -51.57 -23.39 20.39
N CYS A 135 -50.29 -23.66 20.61
CA CYS A 135 -49.55 -24.62 19.80
C CYS A 135 -49.95 -26.08 20.10
N PRO A 136 -49.76 -27.03 19.15
CA PRO A 136 -49.84 -28.46 19.46
C PRO A 136 -48.81 -28.85 20.54
N ALA A 137 -49.03 -29.97 21.23
CA ALA A 137 -48.10 -30.44 22.26
C ALA A 137 -46.69 -30.71 21.69
N PRO A 138 -45.62 -30.20 22.33
CA PRO A 138 -44.23 -30.41 21.88
C PRO A 138 -43.77 -31.84 22.17
N SER A 139 -42.90 -32.40 21.32
CA SER A 139 -42.41 -33.78 21.44
C SER A 139 -40.89 -33.89 21.17
N ASN A 140 -40.10 -33.88 22.23
CA ASN A 140 -38.62 -33.93 22.23
C ASN A 140 -38.01 -32.76 21.43
N VAL A 141 -38.27 -31.53 21.87
CA VAL A 141 -37.70 -30.30 21.30
C VAL A 141 -37.45 -29.29 22.42
N ASP A 142 -36.40 -28.46 22.29
CA ASP A 142 -36.03 -27.45 23.27
C ASP A 142 -36.81 -26.13 23.04
N LEU A 143 -37.92 -25.97 23.76
CA LEU A 143 -38.70 -24.73 23.77
C LEU A 143 -38.04 -23.59 24.59
N THR A 144 -36.89 -23.80 25.23
CA THR A 144 -36.07 -22.68 25.75
C THR A 144 -35.27 -22.02 24.64
N ALA A 145 -34.94 -22.76 23.57
CA ALA A 145 -34.23 -22.25 22.40
C ALA A 145 -35.16 -21.74 21.29
N ALA A 146 -36.27 -22.44 21.01
CA ALA A 146 -37.19 -22.07 19.93
C ALA A 146 -38.65 -22.49 20.19
N GLN A 147 -39.60 -21.55 20.12
CA GLN A 147 -41.02 -21.78 20.38
C GLN A 147 -41.89 -21.59 19.13
N CYS A 148 -41.58 -20.55 18.36
CA CYS A 148 -42.26 -20.21 17.11
C CYS A 148 -41.25 -20.05 15.98
N TYR A 149 -41.72 -20.09 14.73
CA TYR A 149 -40.97 -19.68 13.55
C TYR A 149 -41.73 -18.68 12.67
N SER A 150 -40.96 -17.92 11.89
CA SER A 150 -41.39 -17.23 10.66
C SER A 150 -40.48 -17.68 9.53
N ARG A 151 -41.01 -17.98 8.35
CA ARG A 151 -40.21 -18.40 7.19
C ARG A 151 -40.76 -17.91 5.86
N VAL A 152 -39.94 -18.00 4.83
CA VAL A 152 -40.32 -17.82 3.43
C VAL A 152 -39.97 -19.08 2.63
N ILE A 153 -40.87 -19.51 1.75
CA ILE A 153 -40.67 -20.61 0.81
C ILE A 153 -41.02 -20.09 -0.59
N GLY A 154 -40.00 -19.76 -1.38
CA GLY A 154 -40.17 -19.01 -2.62
C GLY A 154 -40.72 -17.61 -2.33
N THR A 155 -41.98 -17.38 -2.65
CA THR A 155 -42.70 -16.12 -2.30
C THR A 155 -43.62 -16.25 -1.08
N VAL A 156 -43.90 -17.49 -0.64
CA VAL A 156 -44.90 -17.78 0.40
C VAL A 156 -44.31 -17.48 1.77
N THR A 157 -45.00 -16.66 2.55
CA THR A 157 -44.63 -16.37 3.94
C THR A 157 -45.43 -17.28 4.86
N GLU A 158 -44.75 -18.04 5.71
CA GLU A 158 -45.38 -18.94 6.69
C GLU A 158 -44.95 -18.59 8.11
N ARG A 159 -45.87 -18.75 9.06
CA ARG A 159 -45.62 -18.57 10.49
C ARG A 159 -46.19 -19.79 11.21
N GLY A 160 -45.50 -20.29 12.22
CA GLY A 160 -45.93 -21.52 12.89
C GLY A 160 -45.28 -21.77 14.24
N CYS A 161 -45.70 -22.88 14.86
CA CYS A 161 -45.16 -23.39 16.12
C CYS A 161 -43.99 -24.34 15.85
N ILE A 162 -42.97 -24.30 16.72
CA ILE A 162 -42.00 -25.39 16.86
C ILE A 162 -42.63 -26.44 17.78
N THR A 163 -42.78 -27.69 17.32
CA THR A 163 -43.32 -28.80 18.14
C THR A 163 -42.45 -30.06 18.08
N THR A 164 -41.52 -30.13 17.13
CA THR A 164 -40.53 -31.20 16.97
C THR A 164 -39.15 -30.63 16.65
N GLN A 165 -38.08 -31.39 16.90
CA GLN A 165 -36.74 -31.03 16.43
C GLN A 165 -36.72 -30.82 14.90
N THR A 166 -37.52 -31.59 14.15
CA THR A 166 -37.63 -31.45 12.69
C THR A 166 -38.18 -30.09 12.24
N ASP A 167 -38.94 -29.38 13.08
CA ASP A 167 -39.38 -28.00 12.76
C ASP A 167 -38.23 -26.99 12.94
N VAL A 168 -37.32 -27.25 13.89
CA VAL A 168 -36.07 -26.48 14.07
C VAL A 168 -35.11 -26.77 12.92
N ASP A 169 -34.90 -28.04 12.57
CA ASP A 169 -34.00 -28.45 11.48
C ASP A 169 -34.44 -27.85 10.13
N ARG A 170 -35.76 -27.76 9.90
CA ARG A 170 -36.39 -27.11 8.74
C ARG A 170 -36.44 -25.58 8.83
N CYS A 171 -36.02 -24.98 9.93
CA CYS A 171 -35.92 -23.54 10.12
C CYS A 171 -34.45 -23.10 10.19
N THR A 172 -33.75 -23.29 9.07
CA THR A 172 -32.33 -23.01 8.92
C THR A 172 -32.08 -22.17 7.67
N GLY A 173 -31.02 -21.35 7.70
CA GLY A 173 -30.73 -20.36 6.65
C GLY A 173 -31.39 -19.00 6.89
N LEU A 174 -31.35 -18.13 5.88
CA LEU A 174 -31.80 -16.73 5.98
C LEU A 174 -33.33 -16.59 5.84
N ASP A 175 -33.96 -17.51 5.11
CA ASP A 175 -35.40 -17.54 4.89
C ASP A 175 -36.18 -18.16 6.06
N CYS A 176 -35.56 -18.40 7.23
CA CYS A 176 -36.28 -18.74 8.45
C CYS A 176 -35.65 -18.09 9.70
N ALA A 177 -36.50 -17.67 10.64
CA ALA A 177 -36.09 -17.31 11.99
C ALA A 177 -37.01 -17.97 13.03
N THR A 178 -36.40 -18.59 14.04
CA THR A 178 -37.07 -19.01 15.26
C THR A 178 -37.14 -17.87 16.27
N CYS A 179 -38.05 -17.96 17.24
CA CYS A 179 -38.10 -17.05 18.38
C CYS A 179 -38.75 -17.71 19.61
N ILE A 180 -38.63 -17.02 20.75
CA ILE A 180 -39.10 -17.44 22.07
C ILE A 180 -40.16 -16.44 22.57
N GLY A 181 -41.24 -16.94 23.19
CA GLY A 181 -42.27 -16.13 23.82
C GLY A 181 -43.59 -16.05 23.02
N THR A 182 -44.68 -15.81 23.76
CA THR A 182 -46.06 -15.75 23.27
C THR A 182 -46.22 -14.78 22.10
N GLY A 183 -46.44 -15.31 20.90
CA GLY A 183 -46.62 -14.54 19.67
C GLY A 183 -45.37 -13.79 19.21
N CYS A 184 -44.16 -14.24 19.57
CA CYS A 184 -42.91 -13.60 19.16
C CYS A 184 -42.77 -13.51 17.63
N ASN A 185 -43.38 -14.44 16.89
CA ASN A 185 -43.39 -14.49 15.43
C ASN A 185 -44.43 -13.55 14.77
N LYS A 186 -44.78 -12.45 15.42
CA LYS A 186 -45.65 -11.36 14.88
C LYS A 186 -44.89 -10.28 14.11
N ASN A 187 -43.57 -10.20 14.24
CA ASN A 187 -42.77 -9.18 13.58
C ASN A 187 -42.67 -9.41 12.06
N GLU A 188 -42.30 -8.37 11.32
CA GLU A 188 -41.96 -8.48 9.90
C GLU A 188 -40.91 -9.57 9.65
N PHE A 189 -41.07 -10.36 8.58
CA PHE A 189 -40.12 -11.42 8.24
C PHE A 189 -39.91 -11.57 6.71
N PRO A 190 -38.66 -11.57 6.22
CA PRO A 190 -37.43 -11.17 6.92
C PRO A 190 -37.51 -9.75 7.50
N ALA A 191 -36.60 -9.37 8.39
CA ALA A 191 -36.52 -7.98 8.84
C ALA A 191 -36.19 -7.06 7.65
N ASP A 192 -36.79 -5.86 7.63
CA ASP A 192 -36.69 -4.89 6.53
C ASP A 192 -37.10 -5.46 5.15
N ARG A 193 -38.01 -6.44 5.12
CA ARG A 193 -38.51 -7.07 3.89
C ARG A 193 -38.96 -6.02 2.88
N ILE A 194 -38.51 -6.18 1.64
CA ILE A 194 -38.73 -5.20 0.58
C ILE A 194 -40.23 -4.88 0.41
N GLN A 195 -40.53 -3.59 0.54
CA GLN A 195 -41.84 -3.00 0.37
C GLN A 195 -41.67 -1.82 -0.57
N CYS A 196 -42.50 -1.75 -1.61
CA CYS A 196 -42.39 -0.72 -2.64
C CYS A 196 -43.71 0.05 -2.76
N VAL A 197 -43.61 1.33 -3.07
CA VAL A 197 -44.75 2.12 -3.52
C VAL A 197 -45.24 1.54 -4.84
N GLN A 198 -46.55 1.34 -4.95
CA GLN A 198 -47.22 0.73 -6.10
C GLN A 198 -48.30 1.67 -6.65
N CYS A 199 -48.13 2.11 -7.90
CA CYS A 199 -49.13 2.91 -8.61
C CYS A 199 -48.89 2.88 -10.13
N ASP A 200 -49.96 3.07 -10.92
CA ASP A 200 -49.93 3.00 -12.39
C ASP A 200 -50.75 4.13 -13.05
N ASN A 201 -50.55 5.39 -12.63
CA ASN A 201 -51.13 6.55 -13.30
C ASN A 201 -50.29 7.82 -13.09
N ALA A 202 -50.28 8.73 -14.08
CA ALA A 202 -49.46 9.94 -14.07
C ALA A 202 -49.72 10.85 -12.86
N ASP A 203 -50.97 11.18 -12.56
CA ASP A 203 -51.28 12.22 -11.57
C ASP A 203 -50.97 11.78 -10.12
N SER A 204 -51.11 10.48 -9.81
CA SER A 204 -50.80 9.95 -8.49
C SER A 204 -49.35 9.51 -8.34
N CYS A 205 -48.67 9.04 -9.38
CA CYS A 205 -47.28 8.56 -9.27
C CYS A 205 -46.21 9.65 -9.37
N ASN A 206 -46.54 10.84 -9.89
CA ASN A 206 -45.60 11.97 -9.97
C ASN A 206 -45.41 12.70 -8.64
N SER A 207 -46.28 12.47 -7.65
CA SER A 207 -46.18 12.96 -6.28
C SER A 207 -45.74 11.86 -5.31
N ASP A 208 -45.68 12.19 -4.02
CA ASP A 208 -45.39 11.24 -2.93
C ASP A 208 -46.57 10.26 -2.74
N ALA A 209 -46.65 9.26 -3.61
CA ALA A 209 -47.65 8.21 -3.56
C ALA A 209 -47.47 7.34 -2.30
N THR A 210 -48.53 7.20 -1.50
CA THR A 210 -48.51 6.52 -0.20
C THR A 210 -48.93 5.06 -0.23
N THR A 211 -49.51 4.58 -1.33
CA THR A 211 -49.91 3.17 -1.49
C THR A 211 -48.67 2.30 -1.70
N ALA A 212 -48.37 1.42 -0.75
CA ALA A 212 -47.22 0.52 -0.82
C ALA A 212 -47.57 -0.90 -0.37
N ALA A 213 -46.93 -1.88 -1.01
CA ALA A 213 -47.10 -3.31 -0.71
C ALA A 213 -45.74 -4.01 -0.65
N TYR A 214 -45.70 -5.13 0.06
CA TYR A 214 -44.52 -6.02 0.04
C TYR A 214 -44.37 -6.63 -1.34
N CYS A 215 -43.13 -6.89 -1.74
CA CYS A 215 -42.88 -7.72 -2.91
C CYS A 215 -43.04 -9.20 -2.54
N ASP A 216 -43.55 -9.99 -3.50
CA ASP A 216 -43.75 -11.42 -3.33
C ASP A 216 -42.42 -12.14 -3.07
N ASP A 217 -41.38 -11.76 -3.81
CA ASP A 217 -40.00 -12.22 -3.64
C ASP A 217 -39.28 -11.32 -2.62
N VAL A 218 -38.53 -11.93 -1.70
CA VAL A 218 -37.75 -11.25 -0.64
C VAL A 218 -36.49 -10.56 -1.17
N GLY A 219 -36.00 -10.96 -2.34
CA GLY A 219 -34.87 -10.36 -3.04
C GLY A 219 -35.26 -9.44 -4.20
N ASP A 220 -36.55 -9.09 -4.32
CA ASP A 220 -36.99 -8.11 -5.31
C ASP A 220 -36.49 -6.70 -4.96
N VAL A 221 -36.57 -5.78 -5.92
CA VAL A 221 -36.18 -4.37 -5.76
C VAL A 221 -37.28 -3.44 -6.26
N CYS A 222 -37.36 -2.24 -5.72
CA CYS A 222 -38.34 -1.27 -6.18
C CYS A 222 -37.93 -0.65 -7.51
N VAL A 223 -38.93 -0.32 -8.33
CA VAL A 223 -38.75 0.40 -9.60
C VAL A 223 -39.61 1.67 -9.63
N THR A 224 -39.05 2.73 -10.21
CA THR A 224 -39.79 3.90 -10.73
C THR A 224 -39.47 4.02 -12.21
N MET A 225 -40.49 3.89 -13.06
CA MET A 225 -40.36 3.97 -14.52
C MET A 225 -41.17 5.14 -15.07
N ARG A 226 -40.66 5.83 -16.09
CA ARG A 226 -41.42 6.82 -16.86
C ARG A 226 -41.63 6.36 -18.29
N ARG A 227 -42.87 6.02 -18.65
CA ARG A 227 -43.27 5.57 -20.00
C ARG A 227 -43.18 6.72 -21.01
N ALA A 228 -43.13 6.39 -22.30
CA ALA A 228 -42.93 7.35 -23.39
C ALA A 228 -44.05 8.41 -23.54
N ASN A 229 -45.26 8.16 -23.02
CA ASN A 229 -46.34 9.13 -22.94
C ASN A 229 -46.19 10.13 -21.77
N GLY A 230 -45.17 9.99 -20.93
CA GLY A 230 -44.89 10.82 -19.77
C GLY A 230 -45.41 10.26 -18.44
N ASN A 231 -46.23 9.21 -18.45
CA ASN A 231 -46.78 8.58 -17.25
C ASN A 231 -45.67 7.92 -16.42
N VAL A 232 -45.69 8.12 -15.11
CA VAL A 232 -44.85 7.38 -14.16
C VAL A 232 -45.61 6.16 -13.63
N MET A 233 -44.89 5.05 -13.46
CA MET A 233 -45.32 3.84 -12.76
C MET A 233 -44.33 3.56 -11.63
N LYS A 234 -44.84 3.13 -10.47
CA LYS A 234 -44.04 2.64 -9.34
C LYS A 234 -44.47 1.20 -9.03
N SER A 235 -43.52 0.29 -8.84
CA SER A 235 -43.81 -1.12 -8.54
C SER A 235 -42.64 -1.84 -7.87
N CYS A 236 -42.82 -3.12 -7.55
CA CYS A 236 -41.73 -4.09 -7.41
C CYS A 236 -41.26 -4.54 -8.81
N LYS A 237 -39.96 -4.83 -9.00
CA LYS A 237 -39.38 -5.17 -10.31
C LYS A 237 -39.87 -6.50 -10.86
N ASN A 238 -39.97 -7.57 -10.04
CA ASN A 238 -40.47 -8.86 -10.52
C ASN A 238 -41.99 -8.84 -10.78
N ALA A 239 -42.71 -7.85 -10.23
CA ALA A 239 -44.13 -7.60 -10.51
C ALA A 239 -44.37 -6.74 -11.78
N MET A 240 -43.34 -6.34 -12.51
CA MET A 240 -43.49 -5.61 -13.78
C MET A 240 -44.10 -6.49 -14.87
N VAL A 241 -45.07 -5.96 -15.62
CA VAL A 241 -45.53 -6.62 -16.85
C VAL A 241 -44.40 -6.66 -17.90
N ALA A 242 -44.34 -7.74 -18.69
CA ALA A 242 -43.24 -7.98 -19.62
C ALA A 242 -42.97 -6.84 -20.63
N ALA A 243 -43.99 -6.06 -20.99
CA ALA A 243 -43.85 -4.88 -21.84
C ALA A 243 -43.07 -3.74 -21.15
N ASP A 244 -43.36 -3.45 -19.88
CA ASP A 244 -42.68 -2.42 -19.11
C ASP A 244 -41.25 -2.85 -18.73
N ALA A 245 -41.04 -4.13 -18.42
CA ALA A 245 -39.70 -4.68 -18.22
C ALA A 245 -38.84 -4.57 -19.49
N SER A 246 -39.41 -4.89 -20.66
CA SER A 246 -38.75 -4.72 -21.96
C SER A 246 -38.46 -3.24 -22.28
N TYR A 247 -39.38 -2.34 -21.89
CA TYR A 247 -39.20 -0.90 -22.05
C TYR A 247 -38.02 -0.36 -21.25
N CYS A 248 -37.86 -0.78 -19.99
CA CYS A 248 -36.71 -0.38 -19.17
C CYS A 248 -35.37 -0.90 -19.72
N LEU A 249 -35.33 -2.14 -20.21
CA LEU A 249 -34.13 -2.70 -20.86
C LEU A 249 -33.70 -1.91 -22.10
N ALA A 250 -34.66 -1.34 -22.84
CA ALA A 250 -34.39 -0.47 -23.99
C ALA A 250 -34.13 1.00 -23.62
N ASN A 251 -34.54 1.45 -22.43
CA ASN A 251 -34.50 2.86 -22.00
C ASN A 251 -34.03 2.99 -20.54
N PRO A 252 -32.78 2.60 -20.20
CA PRO A 252 -32.32 2.54 -18.81
C PRO A 252 -32.39 3.89 -18.08
N SER A 253 -32.19 5.02 -18.77
CA SER A 253 -32.31 6.37 -18.19
C SER A 253 -33.75 6.79 -17.85
N LEU A 254 -34.75 5.97 -18.19
CA LEU A 254 -36.16 6.19 -17.85
C LEU A 254 -36.67 5.24 -16.75
N CYS A 255 -35.78 4.42 -16.15
CA CYS A 255 -36.10 3.50 -15.07
C CYS A 255 -35.05 3.56 -13.95
N SER A 256 -35.49 3.92 -12.75
CA SER A 256 -34.68 3.90 -11.53
C SER A 256 -34.99 2.64 -10.74
N TYR A 257 -33.95 1.92 -10.29
CA TYR A 257 -34.07 0.76 -9.40
C TYR A 257 -33.44 1.09 -8.04
N CYS A 258 -34.01 0.57 -6.96
CA CYS A 258 -33.49 0.79 -5.61
C CYS A 258 -33.88 -0.37 -4.67
N GLY A 259 -33.00 -0.69 -3.71
CA GLY A 259 -33.06 -1.91 -2.90
C GLY A 259 -33.59 -1.74 -1.47
N LYS A 260 -33.73 -0.51 -0.96
CA LYS A 260 -34.22 -0.28 0.40
C LYS A 260 -35.74 -0.18 0.46
N LYS A 261 -36.31 -0.53 1.61
CA LYS A 261 -37.73 -0.43 1.89
C LYS A 261 -38.26 1.00 1.60
N LEU A 262 -39.29 1.08 0.76
CA LEU A 262 -39.95 2.31 0.28
C LEU A 262 -39.05 3.32 -0.46
N CYS A 263 -37.88 2.90 -0.96
CA CYS A 263 -36.93 3.78 -1.66
C CYS A 263 -37.52 4.48 -2.90
N ASN A 264 -38.51 3.88 -3.56
CA ASN A 264 -39.20 4.46 -4.72
C ASN A 264 -40.31 5.48 -4.34
N GLY A 265 -40.41 5.89 -3.07
CA GLY A 265 -41.38 6.86 -2.59
C GLY A 265 -41.26 8.24 -3.25
N ALA A 266 -40.04 8.72 -3.49
CA ALA A 266 -39.79 10.06 -4.04
C ALA A 266 -40.35 10.27 -5.48
N PRO A 267 -40.56 11.53 -5.92
CA PRO A 267 -40.88 11.85 -7.31
C PRO A 267 -39.82 11.35 -8.31
N PHE A 268 -40.21 11.06 -9.55
CA PHE A 268 -39.29 10.59 -10.58
C PHE A 268 -38.22 11.64 -10.93
N SER A 269 -36.94 11.28 -10.78
CA SER A 269 -35.80 12.01 -11.35
C SER A 269 -35.30 11.33 -12.62
N ALA A 270 -35.04 12.11 -13.66
CA ALA A 270 -34.36 11.63 -14.88
C ALA A 270 -32.83 11.49 -14.72
N SER A 271 -32.29 11.84 -13.55
CA SER A 271 -30.88 11.70 -13.18
C SER A 271 -30.81 11.51 -11.66
N PRO A 272 -31.20 10.34 -11.12
CA PRO A 272 -30.98 10.03 -9.71
C PRO A 272 -29.47 9.97 -9.43
N ALA A 273 -29.08 10.29 -8.19
CA ALA A 273 -27.71 10.03 -7.75
C ALA A 273 -27.53 8.50 -7.60
N THR A 274 -26.50 7.95 -8.22
CA THR A 274 -26.17 6.52 -8.18
C THR A 274 -24.90 6.29 -7.36
N THR A 275 -24.96 5.41 -6.35
CA THR A 275 -23.74 4.86 -5.74
C THR A 275 -22.83 4.30 -6.83
N SER A 276 -21.54 4.65 -6.81
CA SER A 276 -20.53 4.03 -7.65
C SER A 276 -19.47 3.35 -6.78
N CYS A 277 -19.08 2.14 -7.15
CA CYS A 277 -18.20 1.29 -6.35
C CYS A 277 -17.00 0.82 -7.18
N TYR A 278 -15.88 0.60 -6.51
CA TYR A 278 -14.72 -0.02 -7.14
C TYR A 278 -14.99 -1.51 -7.38
N GLN A 279 -14.78 -1.97 -8.62
CA GLN A 279 -15.05 -3.32 -9.10
C GLN A 279 -13.77 -4.05 -9.55
N CYS A 280 -13.60 -5.28 -9.05
CA CYS A 280 -12.51 -6.20 -9.41
C CYS A 280 -12.73 -7.61 -8.87
N GLU A 281 -12.06 -8.59 -9.47
CA GLU A 281 -11.99 -9.97 -8.98
C GLU A 281 -10.55 -10.52 -9.03
N GLY A 282 -10.21 -11.37 -8.06
CA GLY A 282 -8.89 -11.98 -7.87
C GLY A 282 -7.76 -10.95 -7.84
N ASN A 283 -6.61 -11.33 -8.41
CA ASN A 283 -5.44 -10.46 -8.57
C ASN A 283 -5.71 -9.21 -9.44
N GLY A 284 -6.91 -9.05 -10.01
CA GLY A 284 -7.40 -7.79 -10.55
C GLY A 284 -7.54 -6.69 -9.49
N CYS A 285 -7.85 -7.06 -8.24
CA CYS A 285 -8.00 -6.13 -7.12
C CYS A 285 -6.69 -5.57 -6.55
N LEU A 286 -5.55 -6.17 -6.90
CA LEU A 286 -4.21 -5.68 -6.55
C LEU A 286 -3.64 -4.68 -7.58
N LYS A 287 -4.45 -4.21 -8.54
CA LYS A 287 -4.00 -3.28 -9.58
C LYS A 287 -4.21 -1.83 -9.15
N THR A 288 -3.27 -0.96 -9.49
CA THR A 288 -3.36 0.51 -9.33
C THR A 288 -4.44 1.17 -10.20
N SER A 289 -5.16 0.40 -11.02
CA SER A 289 -6.33 0.82 -11.80
C SER A 289 -7.46 -0.20 -11.59
N VAL A 290 -8.20 -0.04 -10.50
CA VAL A 290 -9.47 -0.75 -10.26
C VAL A 290 -10.56 -0.09 -11.11
N ASN A 291 -11.55 -0.85 -11.58
CA ASN A 291 -12.68 -0.28 -12.32
C ASN A 291 -13.55 0.53 -11.34
N LEU A 292 -14.10 1.66 -11.75
CA LEU A 292 -15.15 2.37 -10.99
C LEU A 292 -16.45 2.27 -11.80
N ALA A 293 -17.43 1.56 -11.25
CA ALA A 293 -18.72 1.29 -11.89
C ALA A 293 -19.86 1.88 -11.06
N SER A 294 -20.88 2.42 -11.73
CA SER A 294 -22.13 2.81 -11.08
C SER A 294 -23.01 1.58 -10.85
N CYS A 295 -23.53 1.42 -9.63
CA CYS A 295 -24.32 0.27 -9.24
C CYS A 295 -25.69 0.24 -9.94
N GLN A 296 -26.30 -0.96 -10.04
CA GLN A 296 -27.63 -1.10 -10.62
C GLN A 296 -28.72 -0.42 -9.76
N LEU A 297 -28.51 -0.36 -8.44
CA LEU A 297 -29.43 0.26 -7.50
C LEU A 297 -28.92 1.66 -7.13
N THR A 298 -29.80 2.67 -7.13
CA THR A 298 -29.41 4.06 -6.83
C THR A 298 -28.98 4.26 -5.38
N ASP A 299 -29.45 3.39 -4.49
CA ASP A 299 -29.23 3.40 -3.06
C ASP A 299 -28.37 2.21 -2.58
N ASP A 300 -27.61 1.58 -3.48
CA ASP A 300 -26.74 0.44 -3.16
C ASP A 300 -25.62 0.82 -2.16
N GLY A 301 -25.01 -0.20 -1.57
CA GLY A 301 -23.72 -0.08 -0.89
C GLY A 301 -22.58 -0.63 -1.73
N CYS A 302 -21.36 -0.45 -1.26
CA CYS A 302 -20.17 -1.08 -1.81
C CYS A 302 -19.62 -2.15 -0.85
N PHE A 303 -18.96 -3.18 -1.36
CA PHE A 303 -18.28 -4.21 -0.57
C PHE A 303 -16.80 -4.37 -0.94
N SER A 304 -16.03 -5.00 -0.05
CA SER A 304 -14.73 -5.60 -0.37
C SER A 304 -14.52 -6.89 0.42
N MET A 305 -14.15 -7.95 -0.28
CA MET A 305 -13.66 -9.22 0.29
C MET A 305 -12.13 -9.24 0.25
N PHE A 306 -11.53 -9.95 1.18
CA PHE A 306 -10.08 -10.16 1.27
C PHE A 306 -9.76 -11.65 1.28
N ASP A 307 -8.59 -12.01 0.75
CA ASP A 307 -7.94 -13.31 0.89
C ASP A 307 -6.55 -13.07 1.48
N GLY A 308 -6.29 -13.58 2.69
CA GLY A 308 -5.28 -13.00 3.57
C GLY A 308 -5.53 -11.49 3.74
N PHE A 309 -4.47 -10.68 3.66
CA PHE A 309 -4.58 -9.21 3.66
C PHE A 309 -4.90 -8.61 2.27
N ASN A 310 -4.85 -9.42 1.21
CA ASN A 310 -5.04 -8.95 -0.16
C ASN A 310 -6.53 -8.80 -0.48
N PRO A 311 -6.99 -7.68 -1.08
CA PRO A 311 -8.36 -7.61 -1.60
C PRO A 311 -8.54 -8.64 -2.72
N SER A 312 -9.56 -9.48 -2.59
CA SER A 312 -9.85 -10.60 -3.49
C SER A 312 -11.06 -10.35 -4.40
N ARG A 313 -12.02 -9.52 -3.95
CA ARG A 313 -13.18 -9.13 -4.75
C ARG A 313 -13.75 -7.80 -4.24
N ARG A 314 -14.13 -6.89 -5.13
CA ARG A 314 -14.81 -5.61 -4.78
C ARG A 314 -15.96 -5.37 -5.75
N GLY A 315 -17.04 -4.74 -5.28
CA GLY A 315 -18.19 -4.37 -6.11
C GLY A 315 -19.34 -3.74 -5.32
N CYS A 316 -20.53 -3.76 -5.91
CA CYS A 316 -21.78 -3.28 -5.34
C CYS A 316 -22.46 -4.38 -4.50
N VAL A 317 -23.15 -4.01 -3.41
CA VAL A 317 -23.73 -5.00 -2.48
C VAL A 317 -24.84 -5.82 -3.14
N SER A 318 -25.55 -5.29 -4.15
CA SER A 318 -26.51 -6.07 -4.95
C SER A 318 -25.90 -7.17 -5.82
N GLU A 319 -24.56 -7.23 -5.96
CA GLU A 319 -23.84 -8.25 -6.73
C GLU A 319 -23.49 -9.49 -5.89
N LEU A 320 -23.81 -9.48 -4.60
CA LEU A 320 -23.66 -10.60 -3.68
C LEU A 320 -24.93 -11.46 -3.67
N SER A 321 -24.78 -12.79 -3.78
CA SER A 321 -25.86 -13.70 -3.40
C SER A 321 -26.20 -13.56 -1.91
N GLN A 322 -27.42 -13.94 -1.50
CA GLN A 322 -27.81 -13.94 -0.09
C GLN A 322 -26.81 -14.69 0.82
N GLN A 323 -26.25 -15.79 0.32
CA GLN A 323 -25.25 -16.60 1.04
C GLN A 323 -23.94 -15.82 1.25
N GLU A 324 -23.43 -15.14 0.22
CA GLU A 324 -22.26 -14.25 0.33
C GLU A 324 -22.54 -13.04 1.22
N LEU A 325 -23.73 -12.45 1.13
CA LEU A 325 -24.14 -11.28 1.91
C LEU A 325 -24.20 -11.58 3.42
N ALA A 326 -24.59 -12.80 3.79
CA ALA A 326 -24.58 -13.29 5.17
C ALA A 326 -23.20 -13.77 5.64
N ALA A 327 -22.39 -14.34 4.73
CA ALA A 327 -20.99 -14.66 5.01
C ALA A 327 -20.11 -13.42 5.13
N CYS A 328 -20.50 -12.28 4.53
CA CYS A 328 -19.73 -11.04 4.49
C CYS A 328 -19.65 -10.34 5.86
N ASN A 329 -18.70 -10.80 6.68
CA ASN A 329 -18.40 -10.28 8.02
C ASN A 329 -16.93 -9.83 8.09
N ALA A 330 -16.64 -8.85 8.95
CA ALA A 330 -15.30 -8.32 9.11
C ALA A 330 -14.45 -9.22 10.04
N PRO A 331 -13.12 -9.32 9.82
CA PRO A 331 -12.31 -8.52 8.89
C PRO A 331 -12.31 -8.98 7.42
N GLU A 332 -12.72 -10.21 7.10
CA GLU A 332 -12.57 -10.84 5.77
C GLU A 332 -13.47 -10.21 4.69
N CYS A 333 -14.58 -9.59 5.07
CA CYS A 333 -15.45 -8.84 4.18
C CYS A 333 -16.04 -7.60 4.87
N ILE A 334 -16.01 -6.47 4.17
CA ILE A 334 -16.54 -5.18 4.64
C ILE A 334 -17.62 -4.66 3.69
N ARG A 335 -18.55 -3.89 4.25
CA ARG A 335 -19.65 -3.21 3.54
C ARG A 335 -19.72 -1.75 3.99
N CYS A 336 -19.99 -0.84 3.05
CA CYS A 336 -20.13 0.59 3.31
C CYS A 336 -21.17 1.21 2.35
N SER A 337 -21.70 2.39 2.68
CA SER A 337 -22.91 2.96 2.05
C SER A 337 -22.69 4.29 1.33
N GLU A 338 -21.45 4.72 1.19
CA GLU A 338 -21.06 5.93 0.46
C GLU A 338 -20.52 5.55 -0.92
N SER A 339 -20.55 6.46 -1.89
CA SER A 339 -19.88 6.22 -3.17
C SER A 339 -18.36 6.08 -2.94
N GLU A 340 -17.71 5.20 -3.69
CA GLU A 340 -16.25 5.00 -3.71
C GLU A 340 -15.62 4.51 -2.38
N CYS A 341 -16.43 4.24 -1.36
CA CYS A 341 -15.96 3.88 -0.01
C CYS A 341 -15.19 2.56 0.09
N ASN A 342 -15.29 1.69 -0.93
CA ASN A 342 -14.71 0.35 -0.91
C ASN A 342 -13.27 0.26 -1.45
N LEU A 343 -12.48 1.35 -1.43
CA LEU A 343 -11.04 1.32 -1.76
C LEU A 343 -10.14 1.34 -0.50
N VAL A 344 -10.46 0.50 0.48
CA VAL A 344 -9.69 0.35 1.73
C VAL A 344 -8.99 -1.01 1.86
N ALA A 345 -8.06 -1.13 2.81
CA ALA A 345 -7.46 -2.38 3.24
C ALA A 345 -8.34 -3.13 4.27
N ARG A 346 -7.91 -4.34 4.64
CA ARG A 346 -8.49 -5.11 5.76
C ARG A 346 -8.46 -4.28 7.05
N ALA A 347 -9.47 -4.38 7.92
CA ALA A 347 -9.64 -3.48 9.08
C ALA A 347 -8.50 -3.58 10.12
N ASP A 348 -7.86 -4.75 10.16
CA ASP A 348 -6.73 -5.12 11.01
C ASP A 348 -5.36 -4.97 10.31
N HIS A 349 -5.32 -4.59 9.03
CA HIS A 349 -4.08 -4.21 8.33
C HIS A 349 -3.56 -2.90 8.91
N ARG A 350 -2.81 -2.99 10.01
CA ARG A 350 -2.44 -1.86 10.85
C ARG A 350 -0.97 -1.86 11.25
N CYS A 351 -0.28 -0.78 10.92
CA CYS A 351 1.15 -0.60 11.16
C CYS A 351 1.42 0.67 11.97
N GLY A 352 2.57 0.69 12.65
CA GLY A 352 3.12 1.90 13.23
C GLY A 352 3.60 2.86 12.14
N TYR A 353 3.22 4.13 12.22
CA TYR A 353 3.50 5.13 11.20
C TYR A 353 4.22 6.35 11.79
N CYS A 354 5.45 6.62 11.34
CA CYS A 354 6.21 7.80 11.72
C CYS A 354 7.39 8.07 10.77
N SER A 355 7.96 9.27 10.85
CA SER A 355 9.25 9.63 10.26
C SER A 355 10.09 10.43 11.25
N SER A 356 11.39 10.10 11.37
CA SER A 356 12.30 10.78 12.31
C SER A 356 12.65 12.22 11.93
N VAL A 357 12.14 12.72 10.80
CA VAL A 357 12.15 14.15 10.43
C VAL A 357 11.08 14.94 11.19
N VAL A 358 9.96 14.30 11.54
CA VAL A 358 8.82 14.91 12.24
C VAL A 358 8.86 14.63 13.74
N ASP A 359 9.20 13.40 14.11
CA ASP A 359 9.30 12.96 15.51
C ASP A 359 10.57 12.15 15.74
N SER A 360 11.50 12.66 16.54
CA SER A 360 12.76 11.97 16.86
C SER A 360 12.56 10.66 17.64
N PHE A 361 11.42 10.47 18.34
CA PHE A 361 11.08 9.20 18.98
C PHE A 361 10.79 8.09 17.96
N CYS A 362 10.54 8.40 16.68
CA CYS A 362 10.38 7.40 15.61
C CYS A 362 11.59 6.44 15.48
N VAL A 363 12.80 6.90 15.83
CA VAL A 363 14.01 6.06 15.87
C VAL A 363 13.85 4.91 16.87
N ALA A 364 13.47 5.26 18.11
CA ALA A 364 13.35 4.35 19.24
C ALA A 364 12.05 4.67 20.01
N PRO A 365 10.88 4.21 19.52
CA PRO A 365 9.60 4.59 20.12
C PRO A 365 9.49 4.08 21.56
N ALA A 366 9.02 4.96 22.46
CA ALA A 366 8.56 4.49 23.77
C ALA A 366 7.31 3.61 23.62
N SER A 367 7.11 2.67 24.54
CA SER A 367 5.95 1.78 24.49
C SER A 367 4.65 2.59 24.47
N GLY A 368 3.80 2.36 23.47
CA GLY A 368 2.55 3.10 23.24
C GLY A 368 2.69 4.50 22.60
N ALA A 369 3.89 4.97 22.28
CA ALA A 369 4.10 6.30 21.68
C ALA A 369 3.99 6.33 20.14
N LEU A 370 4.04 5.17 19.47
CA LEU A 370 3.99 5.07 18.01
C LEU A 370 2.52 5.05 17.51
N PRO A 371 2.08 5.96 16.62
CA PRO A 371 0.74 5.94 16.06
C PRO A 371 0.48 4.69 15.21
N ILE A 372 -0.50 3.87 15.59
CA ILE A 372 -0.89 2.64 14.85
C ILE A 372 -2.09 2.93 13.94
N VAL A 373 -1.84 3.14 12.65
CA VAL A 373 -2.84 3.53 11.64
C VAL A 373 -3.35 2.32 10.85
N GLN A 374 -4.52 2.42 10.22
CA GLN A 374 -4.93 1.47 9.18
C GLN A 374 -4.21 1.79 7.86
N CYS A 375 -3.81 0.75 7.14
CA CYS A 375 -3.02 0.86 5.94
C CYS A 375 -3.85 1.21 4.68
N PRO A 376 -3.24 1.81 3.65
CA PRO A 376 -3.85 1.96 2.33
C PRO A 376 -4.16 0.58 1.72
N ALA A 377 -5.18 0.53 0.84
CA ALA A 377 -5.51 -0.66 0.07
C ALA A 377 -4.27 -1.21 -0.69
N PRO A 378 -3.91 -2.50 -0.55
CA PRO A 378 -2.79 -3.08 -1.26
C PRO A 378 -2.93 -3.02 -2.78
N THR A 379 -1.85 -2.58 -3.44
CA THR A 379 -1.63 -2.61 -4.90
C THR A 379 -0.45 -3.51 -5.29
N MET A 380 -0.13 -4.46 -4.40
CA MET A 380 0.79 -5.58 -4.58
C MET A 380 0.35 -6.69 -3.61
N ASP A 381 0.87 -7.90 -3.79
CA ASP A 381 0.66 -8.97 -2.81
C ASP A 381 1.36 -8.63 -1.49
N VAL A 382 0.62 -8.62 -0.37
CA VAL A 382 1.12 -8.33 0.97
C VAL A 382 0.96 -9.53 1.93
N SER A 383 0.98 -10.76 1.41
CA SER A 383 0.89 -11.97 2.24
C SER A 383 2.08 -12.15 3.18
N ASP A 384 3.31 -11.99 2.66
CA ASP A 384 4.54 -12.27 3.41
C ASP A 384 4.82 -11.24 4.51
N ALA A 385 4.54 -9.96 4.25
CA ALA A 385 4.71 -8.88 5.22
C ALA A 385 3.79 -7.70 4.92
N GLN A 386 3.36 -7.00 5.98
CA GLN A 386 2.39 -5.90 5.88
C GLN A 386 2.93 -4.56 6.38
N CYS A 387 4.01 -4.55 7.16
CA CYS A 387 4.63 -3.35 7.73
C CYS A 387 6.14 -3.32 7.50
N TYR A 388 6.72 -2.11 7.45
CA TYR A 388 8.17 -1.90 7.35
C TYR A 388 8.71 -0.91 8.41
N SER A 389 10.00 -1.02 8.68
CA SER A 389 10.88 0.02 9.24
C SER A 389 12.09 0.16 8.34
N LYS A 390 12.39 1.36 7.82
CA LYS A 390 13.49 1.57 6.86
C LYS A 390 14.28 2.85 7.14
N ILE A 391 15.50 2.92 6.62
CA ILE A 391 16.40 4.07 6.70
C ILE A 391 16.43 4.79 5.34
N ILE A 392 15.99 6.04 5.30
CA ILE A 392 16.04 6.89 4.10
C ILE A 392 17.24 7.82 4.19
N GLY A 393 17.99 7.95 3.09
CA GLY A 393 19.16 8.83 3.01
C GLY A 393 20.22 8.54 4.08
N GLY A 394 20.28 7.29 4.57
CA GLY A 394 21.15 6.87 5.66
C GLY A 394 20.93 7.58 7.01
N THR A 395 19.89 8.40 7.20
CA THR A 395 19.73 9.25 8.41
C THR A 395 18.30 9.37 8.93
N VAL A 396 17.29 9.04 8.14
CA VAL A 396 15.87 9.14 8.52
C VAL A 396 15.31 7.75 8.76
N THR A 397 14.85 7.47 9.99
CA THR A 397 14.01 6.29 10.24
C THR A 397 12.59 6.59 9.80
N GLU A 398 12.03 5.76 8.93
CA GLU A 398 10.62 5.77 8.54
C GLU A 398 9.96 4.43 8.87
N ARG A 399 8.75 4.48 9.40
CA ARG A 399 7.92 3.30 9.72
C ARG A 399 6.58 3.46 9.02
N GLY A 400 6.09 2.40 8.38
CA GLY A 400 4.84 2.47 7.63
C GLY A 400 4.31 1.12 7.15
N CYS A 401 3.29 1.19 6.31
CA CYS A 401 2.59 0.05 5.72
C CYS A 401 3.21 -0.34 4.38
N ILE A 402 3.35 -1.64 4.13
CA ILE A 402 3.58 -2.16 2.78
C ILE A 402 2.23 -2.14 2.07
N SER A 403 2.15 -1.40 0.97
CA SER A 403 0.95 -1.28 0.13
C SER A 403 1.27 -1.32 -1.37
N SER A 404 2.54 -1.13 -1.75
CA SER A 404 3.01 -0.95 -3.12
C SER A 404 4.46 -1.41 -3.26
N ASN A 405 4.88 -1.82 -4.47
CA ASN A 405 6.29 -2.15 -4.74
C ASN A 405 7.25 -0.99 -4.41
N THR A 406 6.76 0.26 -4.41
CA THR A 406 7.52 1.45 -4.01
C THR A 406 7.81 1.53 -2.52
N ASP A 407 7.00 0.91 -1.65
CA ASP A 407 7.27 0.84 -0.21
C ASP A 407 8.53 0.00 0.09
N LEU A 408 8.78 -1.02 -0.75
CA LEU A 408 9.90 -1.94 -0.67
C LEU A 408 11.10 -1.56 -1.56
N ALA A 409 11.03 -0.45 -2.31
CA ALA A 409 12.05 -0.08 -3.30
C ALA A 409 13.44 0.29 -2.70
N SER A 410 13.57 0.34 -1.38
CA SER A 410 14.84 0.47 -0.65
C SER A 410 15.12 -0.70 0.29
N CYS A 411 14.30 -1.76 0.25
CA CYS A 411 14.45 -2.96 1.06
C CYS A 411 15.30 -3.98 0.29
N ALA A 412 16.62 -3.79 0.35
CA ALA A 412 17.59 -4.72 -0.22
C ALA A 412 17.53 -6.09 0.48
N VAL A 413 17.94 -7.14 -0.24
CA VAL A 413 17.85 -8.56 0.19
C VAL A 413 18.73 -8.87 1.42
N ASP A 414 19.68 -7.99 1.76
CA ASP A 414 20.51 -8.08 2.97
C ASP A 414 19.83 -7.55 4.24
N GLY A 415 18.71 -6.84 4.11
CA GLY A 415 17.97 -6.24 5.24
C GLY A 415 18.70 -5.07 5.93
N HIS A 416 19.76 -4.50 5.35
CA HIS A 416 20.58 -3.49 6.04
C HIS A 416 19.83 -2.17 6.27
N ASP A 417 19.23 -1.61 5.23
CA ASP A 417 18.47 -0.35 5.30
C ASP A 417 16.96 -0.56 5.57
N CYS A 418 16.47 -1.81 5.69
CA CYS A 418 15.04 -2.09 5.88
C CYS A 418 14.77 -3.43 6.57
N ALA A 419 13.83 -3.44 7.51
CA ALA A 419 13.20 -4.64 8.05
C ALA A 419 11.68 -4.60 7.83
N THR A 420 11.10 -5.75 7.50
CA THR A 420 9.66 -5.97 7.33
C THR A 420 9.15 -6.95 8.39
N CYS A 421 7.86 -6.89 8.72
CA CYS A 421 7.23 -7.80 9.69
C CYS A 421 5.80 -8.16 9.30
N ASN A 422 5.28 -9.24 9.91
CA ASN A 422 4.03 -9.87 9.51
C ASN A 422 3.01 -9.83 10.66
N ILE A 423 1.88 -9.14 10.44
CA ILE A 423 0.83 -8.88 11.44
C ILE A 423 0.19 -10.18 11.97
N GLU A 424 0.15 -11.26 11.17
CA GLU A 424 -0.45 -12.54 11.59
C GLU A 424 0.43 -13.26 12.64
N ASN A 425 1.73 -12.99 12.64
CA ASN A 425 2.70 -13.56 13.60
C ASN A 425 3.05 -12.58 14.73
N ASP A 426 3.29 -11.31 14.37
CA ASP A 426 3.88 -10.27 15.22
C ASP A 426 2.85 -9.26 15.76
N GLY A 427 1.62 -9.28 15.25
CA GLY A 427 0.53 -8.39 15.65
C GLY A 427 0.52 -7.01 14.98
N ALA A 428 -0.57 -6.25 15.21
CA ALA A 428 -0.73 -4.90 14.69
C ALA A 428 0.33 -3.95 15.27
N GLY A 429 1.05 -3.24 14.40
CA GLY A 429 2.18 -2.40 14.81
C GLY A 429 3.48 -3.17 15.13
N CYS A 430 3.66 -4.36 14.55
CA CYS A 430 4.89 -5.17 14.65
C CYS A 430 6.18 -4.37 14.36
N ASN A 431 6.10 -3.37 13.49
CA ASN A 431 7.19 -2.49 13.08
C ASN A 431 7.54 -1.41 14.13
N SER A 432 7.39 -1.71 15.42
CA SER A 432 7.62 -0.77 16.54
C SER A 432 8.99 -0.90 17.22
N ALA A 433 9.68 -2.04 17.05
CA ALA A 433 10.99 -2.29 17.65
C ALA A 433 12.11 -1.36 17.09
N LEU A 434 13.20 -1.18 17.85
CA LEU A 434 14.37 -0.40 17.43
C LEU A 434 14.95 -0.93 16.10
N PHE A 435 15.17 -0.03 15.13
CA PHE A 435 15.71 -0.42 13.81
C PHE A 435 16.91 0.44 13.34
N PRO A 436 18.02 -0.20 12.88
CA PRO A 436 18.39 -1.60 13.16
C PRO A 436 18.61 -1.83 14.66
N SER A 437 18.56 -3.08 15.12
CA SER A 437 18.57 -3.43 16.54
C SER A 437 19.93 -3.16 17.23
N ASP A 438 21.00 -3.04 16.46
CA ASP A 438 22.37 -2.71 16.87
C ASP A 438 22.75 -1.23 16.68
N ARG A 439 21.77 -0.36 16.35
CA ARG A 439 21.96 1.08 16.09
C ARG A 439 22.87 1.75 17.14
N ARG A 440 23.96 2.37 16.66
CA ARG A 440 25.04 2.89 17.51
C ARG A 440 24.59 4.04 18.41
N ARG A 441 25.19 4.10 19.60
CA ARG A 441 24.93 5.09 20.65
C ARG A 441 26.17 5.94 20.92
N CYS A 442 26.01 7.25 20.98
CA CYS A 442 27.08 8.20 21.29
C CYS A 442 26.73 9.06 22.50
N THR A 443 27.75 9.71 23.07
CA THR A 443 27.50 10.84 23.96
C THR A 443 27.21 12.07 23.10
N ILE A 444 26.03 12.69 23.27
CA ILE A 444 25.62 13.91 22.56
C ILE A 444 25.49 15.03 23.58
N GLY A 445 26.34 16.05 23.49
CA GLY A 445 26.53 17.05 24.54
C GLY A 445 26.99 16.41 25.85
N THR A 446 26.06 16.30 26.81
CA THR A 446 26.20 15.62 28.11
C THR A 446 25.42 14.31 28.22
N THR A 447 24.53 14.01 27.26
CA THR A 447 23.65 12.83 27.29
C THR A 447 24.38 11.62 26.72
N ALA A 448 24.68 10.62 27.56
CA ALA A 448 25.17 9.32 27.14
C ALA A 448 24.04 8.44 26.57
N ASN A 449 24.42 7.38 25.83
CA ASN A 449 23.52 6.39 25.23
C ASN A 449 22.50 6.94 24.21
N ALA A 450 22.72 8.13 23.65
CA ALA A 450 21.85 8.71 22.65
C ALA A 450 22.09 8.06 21.27
N TYR A 451 21.03 7.61 20.60
CA TYR A 451 21.11 7.04 19.25
C TYR A 451 21.43 8.12 18.21
N CYS A 452 22.31 7.80 17.26
CA CYS A 452 22.58 8.67 16.12
C CYS A 452 21.47 8.57 15.04
N PRO A 453 21.25 9.62 14.21
CA PRO A 453 20.30 9.57 13.10
C PRO A 453 20.67 8.51 12.06
N ASN A 454 21.95 8.47 11.66
CA ASN A 454 22.52 7.35 10.91
C ASN A 454 22.84 6.17 11.86
N PRO A 455 22.46 4.91 11.54
CA PRO A 455 22.69 3.79 12.45
C PRO A 455 24.15 3.42 12.68
N TRP A 456 25.01 3.66 11.69
CA TRP A 456 26.40 3.22 11.60
C TRP A 456 27.39 4.38 11.78
N ASP A 457 26.91 5.50 12.31
CA ASP A 457 27.62 6.80 12.38
C ASP A 457 28.78 6.81 13.38
N ASP A 458 29.83 7.59 13.09
CA ASP A 458 30.93 7.75 14.05
C ASP A 458 30.56 8.77 15.13
N CYS A 459 30.89 8.44 16.38
CA CYS A 459 30.85 9.41 17.48
C CYS A 459 32.00 10.42 17.31
N VAL A 460 31.71 11.69 17.57
CA VAL A 460 32.62 12.83 17.37
C VAL A 460 32.88 13.55 18.68
N GLN A 461 34.13 13.98 18.88
CA GLN A 461 34.48 15.06 19.79
C GLN A 461 35.34 16.09 19.05
N LEU A 462 34.92 17.35 19.03
CA LEU A 462 35.67 18.45 18.40
C LEU A 462 35.92 19.61 19.36
N LEU A 463 37.01 20.35 19.14
CA LEU A 463 37.40 21.54 19.88
C LEU A 463 37.48 22.75 18.94
N GLN A 464 36.46 23.61 18.95
CA GLN A 464 36.39 24.80 18.10
C GLN A 464 36.28 26.05 18.99
N SER A 465 37.14 27.05 18.75
CA SER A 465 37.19 28.31 19.51
C SER A 465 37.27 28.13 21.05
N GLY A 466 37.88 27.03 21.51
CA GLY A 466 37.97 26.67 22.94
C GLY A 466 36.75 25.91 23.50
N THR A 467 35.67 25.78 22.75
CA THR A 467 34.49 24.99 23.13
C THR A 467 34.60 23.55 22.65
N ARG A 468 34.40 22.57 23.55
CA ARG A 468 34.24 21.15 23.17
C ARG A 468 32.78 20.86 22.77
N LYS A 469 32.56 20.15 21.66
CA LYS A 469 31.26 19.57 21.28
C LYS A 469 31.40 18.04 21.17
N ARG A 470 30.44 17.30 21.73
CA ARG A 470 30.24 15.85 21.52
C ARG A 470 28.95 15.64 20.70
N THR A 471 29.01 14.86 19.63
CA THR A 471 27.88 14.60 18.71
C THR A 471 28.15 13.36 17.85
N CYS A 472 27.30 13.03 16.88
CA CYS A 472 27.56 12.04 15.83
C CYS A 472 28.01 12.73 14.51
N ARG A 473 28.73 12.05 13.60
CA ARG A 473 29.28 12.67 12.37
C ARG A 473 28.18 13.15 11.43
N SER A 474 27.07 12.42 11.26
CA SER A 474 25.90 12.86 10.49
C SER A 474 25.20 14.09 11.10
N SER A 475 25.43 14.37 12.39
CA SER A 475 24.91 15.52 13.13
C SER A 475 25.88 16.71 13.20
N LEU A 476 26.95 16.72 12.39
CA LEU A 476 27.81 17.88 12.20
C LEU A 476 27.19 18.86 11.20
N THR A 477 27.17 20.15 11.53
CA THR A 477 26.82 21.18 10.54
C THR A 477 27.84 21.21 9.41
N ALA A 478 27.47 21.78 8.25
CA ALA A 478 28.41 21.94 7.13
C ALA A 478 29.69 22.69 7.54
N ALA A 479 29.56 23.74 8.37
CA ALA A 479 30.69 24.50 8.89
C ALA A 479 31.60 23.68 9.83
N GLU A 480 31.03 22.84 10.70
CA GLU A 480 31.80 21.93 11.57
C GLU A 480 32.47 20.81 10.78
N SER A 481 31.81 20.28 9.75
CA SER A 481 32.39 19.30 8.82
C SER A 481 33.57 19.88 8.04
N THR A 482 33.45 21.10 7.49
CA THR A 482 34.57 21.82 6.86
C THR A 482 35.69 22.13 7.87
N PHE A 483 35.33 22.54 9.09
CA PHE A 483 36.28 22.78 10.17
C PHE A 483 37.09 21.52 10.50
N CYS A 484 36.44 20.36 10.69
CA CYS A 484 37.14 19.10 10.95
C CYS A 484 37.95 18.58 9.75
N ALA A 485 37.51 18.86 8.51
CA ALA A 485 38.29 18.52 7.32
C ALA A 485 39.59 19.34 7.20
N SER A 486 39.56 20.60 7.63
CA SER A 486 40.74 21.49 7.66
C SER A 486 41.61 21.30 8.91
N ASN A 487 41.00 20.94 10.04
CA ASN A 487 41.61 20.83 11.36
C ASN A 487 41.41 19.41 11.92
N SER A 488 41.94 18.42 11.21
CA SER A 488 42.00 17.02 11.65
C SER A 488 42.56 16.86 13.06
N ASN A 489 43.54 17.69 13.43
CA ASN A 489 44.13 17.74 14.76
C ASN A 489 43.23 18.36 15.85
N LEU A 490 42.02 18.86 15.51
CA LEU A 490 41.02 19.41 16.44
C LEU A 490 39.71 18.61 16.51
N CYS A 491 39.61 17.48 15.78
CA CYS A 491 38.44 16.61 15.77
C CYS A 491 38.81 15.12 15.89
N GLN A 492 38.25 14.43 16.88
CA GLN A 492 38.34 12.98 17.04
C GLN A 492 37.05 12.32 16.57
N PHE A 493 37.19 11.25 15.79
CA PHE A 493 36.12 10.32 15.41
C PHE A 493 36.39 8.94 16.00
N CYS A 494 35.34 8.17 16.33
CA CYS A 494 35.45 6.79 16.79
C CYS A 494 34.12 6.04 16.62
N SER A 495 34.18 4.70 16.53
CA SER A 495 33.09 3.87 15.99
C SER A 495 32.49 2.87 16.99
N THR A 496 32.69 3.08 18.30
CA THR A 496 32.14 2.22 19.37
C THR A 496 31.26 3.01 20.33
N ASP A 497 30.35 2.33 21.03
CA ASP A 497 29.34 3.00 21.86
C ASP A 497 29.95 3.94 22.92
N ASN A 498 29.49 5.19 22.91
CA ASN A 498 29.95 6.29 23.78
C ASN A 498 31.46 6.58 23.77
N CYS A 499 32.21 6.13 22.75
CA CYS A 499 33.67 6.29 22.70
C CYS A 499 34.15 7.76 22.76
N ASN A 500 33.30 8.73 22.40
CA ASN A 500 33.56 10.16 22.48
C ASN A 500 33.37 10.77 23.88
N ALA A 501 33.08 9.96 24.90
CA ALA A 501 32.92 10.42 26.29
C ALA A 501 34.23 10.93 26.90
N ALA A 502 35.34 10.20 26.75
CA ALA A 502 36.65 10.61 27.26
C ALA A 502 37.18 11.88 26.58
N GLU A 503 37.86 12.77 27.31
CA GLU A 503 38.40 14.00 26.72
C GLU A 503 39.69 13.77 25.93
N VAL A 504 39.73 14.31 24.71
CA VAL A 504 40.91 14.25 23.83
C VAL A 504 41.79 15.48 24.05
N ASN A 505 43.12 15.29 24.04
CA ASN A 505 44.08 16.37 23.98
C ASN A 505 44.50 16.61 22.52
N PHE A 506 44.27 17.83 22.04
CA PHE A 506 44.48 18.25 20.64
C PHE A 506 45.79 19.03 20.41
N ASN A 507 46.72 19.01 21.38
CA ASN A 507 48.01 19.71 21.29
C ASN A 507 49.03 18.96 20.40
N TYR A 508 48.78 18.88 19.10
CA TYR A 508 49.70 18.38 18.07
C TYR A 508 49.39 18.98 16.69
N VAL A 509 50.34 18.88 15.76
CA VAL A 509 50.10 19.07 14.31
C VAL A 509 50.32 17.76 13.58
N GLU A 510 49.55 17.52 12.52
CA GLU A 510 49.81 16.43 11.57
C GLU A 510 50.80 16.90 10.50
N CYS A 511 51.88 16.14 10.29
CA CYS A 511 52.88 16.44 9.28
C CYS A 511 52.94 15.30 8.25
N LEU A 512 52.94 15.64 6.96
CA LEU A 512 53.15 14.67 5.89
C LEU A 512 54.52 14.01 6.09
N SER A 513 54.56 12.68 6.21
CA SER A 513 55.77 11.92 6.49
C SER A 513 56.07 10.97 5.32
N CYS A 514 57.16 11.25 4.58
CA CYS A 514 57.54 10.53 3.36
C CYS A 514 59.01 10.79 2.96
N ASP A 515 59.55 9.94 2.08
CA ASP A 515 60.88 10.11 1.47
C ASP A 515 60.80 9.75 -0.03
N SER A 516 61.30 10.61 -0.91
CA SER A 516 61.28 10.37 -2.36
C SER A 516 62.36 9.44 -2.88
N SER A 517 63.25 8.94 -2.01
CA SER A 517 64.06 7.76 -2.31
C SER A 517 63.25 6.45 -2.33
N THR A 518 62.08 6.42 -1.68
CA THR A 518 61.20 5.23 -1.64
C THR A 518 59.84 5.46 -2.31
N ASP A 519 59.29 6.69 -2.24
CA ASP A 519 58.06 7.08 -2.95
C ASP A 519 58.23 8.44 -3.62
N ALA A 520 58.48 8.42 -4.93
CA ALA A 520 58.71 9.63 -5.74
C ALA A 520 57.62 10.70 -5.59
N ARG A 521 56.38 10.32 -5.25
CA ARG A 521 55.26 11.25 -5.01
C ARG A 521 55.57 12.24 -3.88
N CYS A 522 56.44 11.91 -2.93
CA CYS A 522 56.92 12.83 -1.89
C CYS A 522 57.59 14.10 -2.48
N ALA A 523 58.12 14.00 -3.69
CA ALA A 523 58.62 15.10 -4.51
C ALA A 523 57.65 15.50 -5.63
N THR A 524 57.11 14.55 -6.42
CA THR A 524 56.35 14.85 -7.64
C THR A 524 54.91 15.30 -7.39
N ASN A 525 54.25 14.74 -6.37
CA ASN A 525 52.85 14.99 -6.03
C ASN A 525 52.57 14.76 -4.52
N PRO A 526 53.13 15.61 -3.64
CA PRO A 526 53.00 15.45 -2.18
C PRO A 526 51.54 15.58 -1.69
N ALA A 527 50.67 16.25 -2.45
CA ALA A 527 49.25 16.37 -2.14
C ALA A 527 48.47 15.06 -2.30
N ALA A 528 48.99 14.07 -3.05
CA ALA A 528 48.40 12.75 -3.21
C ALA A 528 48.81 11.74 -2.12
N LEU A 529 49.57 12.17 -1.11
CA LEU A 529 50.02 11.32 0.01
C LEU A 529 49.21 11.59 1.28
N THR A 530 48.79 10.51 1.94
CA THR A 530 47.91 10.53 3.12
C THR A 530 48.58 10.08 4.42
N THR A 531 49.89 9.81 4.40
CA THR A 531 50.67 9.37 5.56
C THR A 531 51.06 10.57 6.44
N PHE A 532 50.36 10.74 7.57
CA PHE A 532 50.61 11.83 8.51
C PHE A 532 51.15 11.32 9.86
N GLU A 533 52.15 12.02 10.39
CA GLU A 533 52.78 11.78 11.70
C GLU A 533 52.36 12.89 12.67
N LYS A 534 52.13 12.57 13.97
CA LYS A 534 51.75 13.56 14.98
C LYS A 534 52.99 14.20 15.60
N CYS A 535 53.20 15.49 15.32
CA CYS A 535 54.43 16.20 15.63
C CYS A 535 54.17 17.48 16.44
N ALA A 536 55.23 18.06 17.01
CA ALA A 536 55.24 19.43 17.52
C ALA A 536 55.51 20.48 16.42
N SER A 537 56.22 20.11 15.35
CA SER A 537 56.41 20.91 14.13
C SER A 537 56.83 20.04 12.95
N CYS A 538 56.51 20.49 11.73
CA CYS A 538 56.77 19.79 10.48
C CYS A 538 58.02 20.33 9.79
N ALA A 539 58.61 19.52 8.92
CA ALA A 539 59.68 19.93 8.03
C ALA A 539 59.52 19.36 6.61
N THR A 540 60.21 19.99 5.66
CA THR A 540 60.52 19.45 4.33
C THR A 540 61.97 19.81 4.01
N ALA A 541 62.77 18.80 3.66
CA ALA A 541 64.19 18.94 3.38
C ALA A 541 64.55 18.29 2.04
N LEU A 542 65.60 18.81 1.39
CA LEU A 542 66.39 18.06 0.43
C LEU A 542 67.51 17.32 1.17
N VAL A 543 67.69 16.04 0.85
CA VAL A 543 68.74 15.17 1.35
C VAL A 543 69.52 14.66 0.15
N THR A 544 70.83 14.87 0.12
CA THR A 544 71.70 14.37 -0.97
C THR A 544 72.43 13.12 -0.50
N SER A 545 72.27 12.02 -1.23
CA SER A 545 72.93 10.73 -0.93
C SER A 545 73.24 9.99 -2.23
N GLY A 546 74.42 9.39 -2.33
CA GLY A 546 74.85 8.64 -3.52
C GLY A 546 74.86 9.45 -4.83
N GLY A 547 74.93 10.79 -4.75
CA GLY A 547 74.85 11.69 -5.90
C GLY A 547 73.42 12.09 -6.33
N LYS A 548 72.38 11.51 -5.72
CA LYS A 548 70.98 11.89 -5.93
C LYS A 548 70.48 12.82 -4.83
N THR A 549 69.58 13.73 -5.17
CA THR A 549 68.98 14.72 -4.24
C THR A 549 67.48 14.47 -4.12
N THR A 550 67.06 13.87 -3.01
CA THR A 550 65.67 13.51 -2.74
C THR A 550 65.02 14.48 -1.75
N THR A 551 63.71 14.67 -1.86
CA THR A 551 62.88 15.35 -0.86
C THR A 551 62.42 14.38 0.22
N ARG A 552 62.53 14.80 1.48
CA ARG A 552 62.01 14.10 2.66
C ARG A 552 61.14 15.04 3.49
N ARG A 553 60.04 14.51 4.04
CA ARG A 553 59.03 15.24 4.82
C ARG A 553 58.72 14.45 6.09
N GLY A 554 58.35 15.13 7.18
CA GLY A 554 57.96 14.51 8.44
C GLY A 554 58.01 15.48 9.63
N CYS A 555 58.07 14.96 10.86
CA CYS A 555 58.39 15.78 12.03
C CYS A 555 59.80 16.38 11.91
N LEU A 556 59.99 17.63 12.36
CA LEU A 556 61.32 18.27 12.41
C LEU A 556 62.33 17.47 13.27
N ALA A 557 61.85 16.82 14.34
CA ALA A 557 62.65 15.97 15.22
C ALA A 557 63.03 14.61 14.61
N SER A 558 62.38 14.20 13.51
CA SER A 558 62.62 12.92 12.81
C SER A 558 63.58 13.08 11.60
N LEU A 559 64.17 14.28 11.43
CA LEU A 559 65.22 14.56 10.45
C LEU A 559 66.63 14.51 11.09
N PRO A 560 67.69 14.14 10.33
CA PRO A 560 69.08 14.19 10.79
C PRO A 560 69.45 15.57 11.38
N ALA A 561 70.29 15.60 12.42
CA ALA A 561 70.59 16.81 13.20
C ALA A 561 71.28 17.92 12.40
N ASP A 562 72.12 17.52 11.44
CA ASP A 562 72.79 18.39 10.46
C ASP A 562 71.82 18.99 9.44
N VAL A 563 70.70 18.31 9.14
CA VAL A 563 69.64 18.80 8.26
C VAL A 563 68.62 19.64 9.03
N SER A 564 68.15 19.17 10.18
CA SER A 564 67.12 19.83 10.98
C SER A 564 67.57 21.18 11.55
N SER A 565 68.86 21.34 11.82
CA SER A 565 69.46 22.63 12.20
C SER A 565 69.49 23.67 11.07
N GLN A 566 69.38 23.26 9.80
CA GLN A 566 69.29 24.17 8.65
C GLN A 566 67.84 24.60 8.33
N CYS A 567 66.84 23.95 8.93
CA CYS A 567 65.43 24.18 8.63
C CYS A 567 64.92 25.49 9.26
N THR A 568 64.86 26.57 8.47
CA THR A 568 64.30 27.85 8.93
C THR A 568 62.78 27.94 8.68
N ALA A 569 62.10 28.90 9.33
CA ALA A 569 60.68 29.15 9.11
C ALA A 569 60.40 29.89 7.78
N THR A 570 61.42 30.57 7.23
CA THR A 570 61.40 31.19 5.91
C THR A 570 61.65 30.11 4.85
N ALA A 571 61.07 30.26 3.66
CA ALA A 571 61.38 29.38 2.53
C ALA A 571 62.86 29.51 2.14
N GLY A 572 63.59 28.41 2.20
CA GLY A 572 64.98 28.29 1.75
C GLY A 572 65.14 27.02 0.91
N ASN A 573 66.14 27.00 0.02
CA ASN A 573 66.21 26.00 -1.05
C ASN A 573 66.68 24.60 -0.61
N THR A 574 67.03 24.40 0.67
CA THR A 574 67.53 23.13 1.23
C THR A 574 66.63 22.54 2.32
N CYS A 575 66.15 23.33 3.28
CA CYS A 575 65.10 22.91 4.21
C CYS A 575 64.20 24.05 4.66
N GLN A 576 62.92 23.74 4.89
CA GLN A 576 61.94 24.62 5.52
C GLN A 576 61.21 23.87 6.65
N ARG A 577 60.99 24.54 7.79
CA ARG A 577 60.12 24.08 8.88
C ARG A 577 58.86 24.92 8.98
N CYS A 578 57.78 24.33 9.48
CA CYS A 578 56.50 25.01 9.68
C CYS A 578 55.72 24.39 10.86
N SER A 579 54.75 25.13 11.42
CA SER A 579 54.09 24.80 12.69
C SER A 579 52.56 24.91 12.64
N THR A 580 51.95 24.80 11.46
CA THR A 580 50.51 24.69 11.27
C THR A 580 50.13 23.28 10.80
N ASN A 581 48.87 22.88 10.96
CA ASN A 581 48.43 21.53 10.60
C ASN A 581 48.66 21.27 9.10
N ARG A 582 49.29 20.13 8.76
CA ARG A 582 49.60 19.68 7.39
C ARG A 582 50.36 20.71 6.54
N CYS A 583 51.15 21.59 7.16
CA CYS A 583 51.80 22.70 6.48
C CYS A 583 52.90 22.30 5.48
N ASN A 584 53.44 21.09 5.57
CA ASN A 584 54.58 20.61 4.79
C ASN A 584 54.19 19.86 3.50
N VAL A 585 53.04 20.19 2.90
CA VAL A 585 52.51 19.55 1.67
C VAL A 585 52.82 20.29 0.36
N ALA A 586 53.39 21.49 0.41
CA ALA A 586 53.68 22.29 -0.79
C ALA A 586 54.84 21.71 -1.65
N ASN A 587 54.95 22.16 -2.91
CA ASN A 587 56.13 21.89 -3.74
C ASN A 587 57.41 22.39 -3.05
N PHE A 588 58.52 21.65 -3.21
CA PHE A 588 59.81 22.02 -2.61
C PHE A 588 61.01 21.49 -3.42
N PRO A 589 62.02 22.32 -3.71
CA PRO A 589 62.02 23.79 -3.64
C PRO A 589 60.95 24.41 -4.55
N ALA A 590 60.62 25.69 -4.32
CA ALA A 590 59.50 26.35 -5.01
C ALA A 590 59.70 26.48 -6.54
N ASP A 591 60.95 26.51 -6.99
CA ASP A 591 61.41 26.62 -8.38
C ASP A 591 61.59 25.26 -9.10
N ARG A 592 61.21 24.14 -8.47
CA ARG A 592 61.21 22.82 -9.13
C ARG A 592 60.33 22.84 -10.39
N LEU A 593 60.92 22.47 -11.52
CA LEU A 593 60.26 22.39 -12.83
C LEU A 593 59.12 21.34 -12.84
N GLN A 594 58.05 21.63 -13.60
CA GLN A 594 57.05 20.65 -14.00
C GLN A 594 57.15 20.35 -15.49
N CYS A 595 57.00 19.08 -15.84
CA CYS A 595 56.96 18.61 -17.22
C CYS A 595 55.79 17.66 -17.40
N TYR A 596 55.30 17.49 -18.62
CA TYR A 596 54.50 16.32 -18.92
C TYR A 596 55.39 15.08 -18.79
N ARG A 597 54.88 14.05 -18.12
CA ARG A 597 55.57 12.79 -17.85
C ARG A 597 54.72 11.63 -18.30
N CYS A 598 55.34 10.71 -19.02
CA CYS A 598 54.85 9.41 -19.46
C CYS A 598 56.08 8.56 -19.79
N VAL A 599 56.28 7.47 -19.03
CA VAL A 599 57.45 6.57 -19.15
C VAL A 599 57.09 5.20 -19.75
N SER A 600 55.83 5.04 -20.17
CA SER A 600 55.29 3.81 -20.74
C SER A 600 54.77 4.09 -22.15
N PRO A 601 55.57 3.84 -23.21
CA PRO A 601 55.12 4.01 -24.60
C PRO A 601 53.93 3.10 -24.93
N PRO A 602 53.01 3.52 -25.82
CA PRO A 602 52.99 4.82 -26.50
C PRO A 602 52.28 5.91 -25.67
N CYS A 603 52.87 7.11 -25.60
CA CYS A 603 52.38 8.22 -24.77
C CYS A 603 51.22 9.01 -25.41
N ILE A 604 50.27 8.30 -26.00
CA ILE A 604 49.14 8.82 -26.79
C ILE A 604 47.84 9.00 -25.98
N SER A 605 47.93 8.91 -24.65
CA SER A 605 46.79 8.86 -23.73
C SER A 605 46.87 9.99 -22.70
N HIS A 606 45.81 10.81 -22.63
CA HIS A 606 45.62 11.82 -21.57
C HIS A 606 45.45 11.22 -20.16
N GLN A 607 45.40 9.89 -20.00
CA GLN A 607 45.42 9.24 -18.68
C GLN A 607 46.82 8.85 -18.21
N ASP A 608 47.76 8.64 -19.14
CA ASP A 608 49.12 8.20 -18.86
C ASP A 608 50.14 9.34 -18.96
N VAL A 609 49.75 10.43 -19.63
CA VAL A 609 50.47 11.72 -19.65
C VAL A 609 50.01 12.60 -18.48
N ARG A 610 50.93 12.95 -17.57
CA ARG A 610 50.65 13.80 -16.39
C ARG A 610 51.63 14.96 -16.29
N LEU A 611 51.12 16.17 -16.01
CA LEU A 611 51.96 17.31 -15.65
C LEU A 611 52.40 17.13 -14.19
N GLU A 612 53.64 16.71 -13.99
CA GLU A 612 54.22 16.43 -12.68
C GLU A 612 55.46 17.30 -12.44
N TYR A 613 55.76 17.57 -11.17
CA TYR A 613 57.08 18.07 -10.80
C TYR A 613 58.15 17.00 -11.05
N CYS A 614 59.35 17.39 -11.49
CA CYS A 614 60.45 16.45 -11.73
C CYS A 614 60.83 15.68 -10.44
N PRO A 615 60.97 14.34 -10.47
CA PRO A 615 61.29 13.54 -9.28
C PRO A 615 62.58 13.96 -8.57
N GLU A 616 63.69 14.04 -9.31
CA GLU A 616 64.98 14.50 -8.80
C GLU A 616 65.07 16.02 -8.94
N TYR A 617 65.56 16.70 -7.90
CA TYR A 617 65.73 18.15 -7.96
C TYR A 617 67.09 18.50 -8.58
N ARG A 618 67.06 19.19 -9.73
CA ARG A 618 68.23 19.77 -10.39
C ARG A 618 67.93 21.22 -10.77
N ALA A 619 68.76 22.16 -10.33
CA ALA A 619 68.66 23.55 -10.76
C ALA A 619 68.94 23.65 -12.27
N GLY A 620 68.06 24.33 -13.02
CA GLY A 620 68.18 24.44 -14.47
C GLY A 620 67.87 23.15 -15.26
N ASP A 621 66.95 22.32 -14.77
CA ASP A 621 66.46 21.15 -15.50
C ASP A 621 65.68 21.54 -16.78
N SER A 622 65.28 20.56 -17.60
CA SER A 622 64.46 20.78 -18.80
C SER A 622 63.58 19.58 -19.11
N CYS A 623 62.41 19.83 -19.69
CA CYS A 623 61.49 18.80 -20.14
C CYS A 623 62.02 18.12 -21.41
N LEU A 624 61.58 16.87 -21.61
CA LEU A 624 61.98 15.97 -22.68
C LEU A 624 60.73 15.48 -23.44
N LEU A 625 60.85 15.40 -24.76
CA LEU A 625 59.89 14.77 -25.66
C LEU A 625 60.65 13.83 -26.59
N GLU A 626 60.40 12.53 -26.51
CA GLU A 626 61.02 11.51 -27.37
C GLU A 626 59.99 10.91 -28.33
N SER A 627 60.32 10.85 -29.61
CA SER A 627 59.50 10.22 -30.65
C SER A 627 60.29 9.18 -31.45
N ASP A 628 59.59 8.21 -32.03
CA ASP A 628 60.17 7.20 -32.89
C ASP A 628 60.39 7.70 -34.34
N SER A 629 60.85 6.80 -35.22
CA SER A 629 61.12 7.11 -36.63
C SER A 629 59.87 7.32 -37.51
N ILE A 630 58.66 7.12 -37.01
CA ILE A 630 57.40 7.41 -37.71
C ILE A 630 56.57 8.52 -37.01
N GLY A 631 57.11 9.15 -35.97
CA GLY A 631 56.47 10.23 -35.23
C GLY A 631 55.55 9.77 -34.10
N GLN A 632 55.59 8.50 -33.70
CA GLN A 632 54.88 8.03 -32.51
C GLN A 632 55.60 8.50 -31.25
N LEU A 633 54.85 9.07 -30.31
CA LEU A 633 55.39 9.62 -29.06
C LEU A 633 55.75 8.48 -28.09
N LEU A 634 57.05 8.35 -27.77
CA LEU A 634 57.60 7.27 -26.97
C LEU A 634 57.71 7.62 -25.47
N ARG A 635 58.20 8.83 -25.16
CA ARG A 635 58.42 9.26 -23.77
C ARG A 635 58.20 10.76 -23.62
N LEU A 636 57.61 11.14 -22.50
CA LEU A 636 57.62 12.50 -21.95
C LEU A 636 58.27 12.41 -20.57
N ASP A 637 59.24 13.26 -20.24
CA ASP A 637 59.88 13.23 -18.93
C ASP A 637 60.62 14.54 -18.58
N CYS A 638 61.26 14.58 -17.42
CA CYS A 638 62.31 15.56 -17.12
C CYS A 638 63.69 15.00 -17.48
N ARG A 639 64.60 15.85 -17.99
CA ARG A 639 65.99 15.47 -18.33
C ARG A 639 66.77 14.96 -17.10
N SER A 640 66.46 15.44 -15.90
CA SER A 640 66.98 14.89 -14.63
C SER A 640 66.62 13.42 -14.36
N SER A 641 65.56 12.89 -15.00
CA SER A 641 65.03 11.54 -14.75
C SER A 641 65.58 10.47 -15.70
N LEU A 642 66.54 10.82 -16.57
CA LEU A 642 67.25 9.90 -17.45
C LEU A 642 68.69 9.68 -16.94
N THR A 643 69.16 8.44 -17.03
CA THR A 643 70.58 8.11 -16.91
C THR A 643 71.38 8.69 -18.09
N GLU A 644 72.69 8.83 -17.92
CA GLU A 644 73.59 9.29 -18.99
C GLU A 644 73.55 8.38 -20.23
N ALA A 645 73.26 7.09 -20.05
CA ALA A 645 73.11 6.12 -21.13
C ALA A 645 71.81 6.33 -21.95
N GLU A 646 70.67 6.51 -21.28
CA GLU A 646 69.40 6.87 -21.95
C GLU A 646 69.53 8.21 -22.69
N LEU A 647 70.16 9.18 -22.04
CA LEU A 647 70.34 10.53 -22.60
C LEU A 647 71.27 10.55 -23.82
N ALA A 648 72.19 9.60 -23.94
CA ALA A 648 73.00 9.40 -25.15
C ALA A 648 72.20 8.70 -26.28
N ALA A 649 71.32 7.75 -25.93
CA ALA A 649 70.46 7.05 -26.89
C ALA A 649 69.43 7.97 -27.57
N CYS A 650 69.04 9.07 -26.91
CA CYS A 650 68.14 10.13 -27.38
C CYS A 650 68.57 10.87 -28.68
N THR A 651 69.75 10.59 -29.22
CA THR A 651 70.38 11.37 -30.31
C THR A 651 69.49 11.43 -31.57
N GLY A 652 68.98 12.62 -31.89
CA GLY A 652 68.13 12.89 -33.06
C GLY A 652 66.65 12.50 -32.90
N ARG A 653 66.25 11.91 -31.76
CA ARG A 653 64.86 11.51 -31.46
C ARG A 653 64.19 12.35 -30.38
N CYS A 654 64.99 13.07 -29.59
CA CYS A 654 64.52 13.79 -28.44
C CYS A 654 64.60 15.31 -28.63
N GLN A 655 63.51 16.00 -28.33
CA GLN A 655 63.43 17.45 -28.19
C GLN A 655 63.46 17.82 -26.71
N THR A 656 64.06 18.96 -26.37
CA THR A 656 64.11 19.47 -24.98
C THR A 656 63.77 20.95 -24.91
N CYS A 657 63.07 21.34 -23.86
CA CYS A 657 62.62 22.72 -23.62
C CYS A 657 62.59 23.03 -22.12
N SER A 658 62.72 24.30 -21.73
CA SER A 658 63.07 24.70 -20.35
C SER A 658 61.98 25.47 -19.60
N THR A 659 60.75 25.48 -20.11
CA THR A 659 59.58 26.09 -19.46
C THR A 659 58.61 25.02 -18.95
N SER A 660 57.79 25.36 -17.95
CA SER A 660 56.83 24.42 -17.36
C SER A 660 55.87 23.86 -18.42
N GLY A 661 55.71 22.52 -18.47
CA GLY A 661 54.77 21.83 -19.37
C GLY A 661 55.06 21.99 -20.87
N CYS A 662 56.25 22.42 -21.27
CA CYS A 662 56.56 22.76 -22.67
C CYS A 662 56.57 21.56 -23.65
N ASN A 663 56.48 20.33 -23.16
CA ASN A 663 56.42 19.08 -23.92
C ASN A 663 54.97 18.56 -24.09
N ASP A 664 54.04 19.45 -24.46
CA ASP A 664 52.61 19.17 -24.61
C ASP A 664 52.30 18.35 -25.90
N PRO A 665 51.66 17.17 -25.79
CA PRO A 665 51.31 16.33 -26.94
C PRO A 665 50.12 16.83 -27.79
N GLN A 666 49.36 17.86 -27.39
CA GLN A 666 48.12 18.27 -28.10
C GLN A 666 48.33 18.90 -29.49
N THR A 667 49.58 19.07 -29.94
CA THR A 667 49.95 19.87 -31.13
C THR A 667 49.82 19.16 -32.49
N LEU A 668 49.20 17.97 -32.57
CA LEU A 668 49.32 17.06 -33.72
C LEU A 668 48.04 16.77 -34.57
N GLY A 669 46.82 16.98 -34.05
CA GLY A 669 45.54 16.93 -34.81
C GLY A 669 45.15 15.57 -35.46
N THR A 670 43.97 15.37 -36.07
CA THR A 670 42.64 16.00 -35.92
C THR A 670 41.58 14.88 -35.89
N SER A 671 40.39 15.12 -35.35
CA SER A 671 39.43 14.09 -34.92
C SER A 671 37.99 14.32 -35.40
N GLY A 672 37.16 13.27 -35.35
CA GLY A 672 35.71 13.38 -35.57
C GLY A 672 35.02 14.22 -34.49
N SER A 673 33.84 14.79 -34.77
CA SER A 673 33.19 15.79 -33.92
C SER A 673 31.78 15.43 -33.45
N CYS A 674 31.38 16.03 -32.33
CA CYS A 674 30.05 15.94 -31.72
C CYS A 674 29.62 17.34 -31.24
N VAL A 675 28.32 17.59 -31.00
CA VAL A 675 27.92 18.79 -30.26
C VAL A 675 28.37 18.64 -28.80
N GLN A 676 29.21 19.59 -28.33
CA GLN A 676 29.77 19.59 -27.00
C GLN A 676 29.25 20.79 -26.21
N CYS A 677 28.54 20.57 -25.10
CA CYS A 677 27.94 21.65 -24.32
C CYS A 677 27.47 21.20 -22.93
N ARG A 678 27.24 22.17 -22.03
CA ARG A 678 26.50 22.01 -20.76
C ARG A 678 25.38 23.05 -20.70
N SER A 679 24.15 22.66 -20.31
CA SER A 679 23.00 23.58 -20.26
C SER A 679 23.09 24.68 -19.21
N SER A 680 24.00 24.55 -18.25
CA SER A 680 24.36 25.59 -17.27
C SER A 680 25.26 26.70 -17.85
N LEU A 681 25.87 26.47 -19.01
CA LEU A 681 26.75 27.42 -19.71
C LEU A 681 26.14 27.93 -21.02
N ASN A 682 25.31 27.12 -21.68
CA ASN A 682 24.57 27.49 -22.89
C ASN A 682 23.15 26.89 -22.85
N SER A 683 22.13 27.73 -22.72
CA SER A 683 20.72 27.31 -22.61
C SER A 683 20.22 26.51 -23.81
N LEU A 684 20.76 26.75 -25.01
CA LEU A 684 20.43 26.00 -26.24
C LEU A 684 20.76 24.51 -26.10
N CYS A 685 21.69 24.14 -25.21
CA CYS A 685 22.16 22.76 -25.04
C CYS A 685 21.04 21.79 -24.61
N ARG A 686 20.02 22.24 -23.86
CA ARG A 686 18.88 21.39 -23.49
C ARG A 686 17.89 21.26 -24.64
N ALA A 687 17.34 22.39 -25.11
CA ALA A 687 16.15 22.43 -25.97
C ALA A 687 16.42 22.63 -27.48
N GLN A 688 17.57 23.17 -27.87
CA GLN A 688 17.86 23.61 -29.24
C GLN A 688 19.29 23.25 -29.68
N ALA A 689 19.77 22.05 -29.33
CA ALA A 689 21.16 21.64 -29.57
C ALA A 689 21.56 21.61 -31.07
N LEU A 690 20.58 21.53 -31.98
CA LEU A 690 20.77 21.74 -33.43
C LEU A 690 21.31 23.13 -33.82
N GLN A 691 21.25 24.12 -32.93
CA GLN A 691 21.79 25.48 -33.11
C GLN A 691 23.25 25.60 -32.64
N ILE A 692 23.85 24.56 -32.05
CA ILE A 692 25.22 24.59 -31.50
C ILE A 692 26.19 23.94 -32.51
N ALA A 693 27.33 24.59 -32.73
CA ALA A 693 28.39 24.05 -33.59
C ALA A 693 29.06 22.80 -32.97
N PRO A 694 29.43 21.78 -33.76
CA PRO A 694 30.16 20.61 -33.25
C PRO A 694 31.65 20.89 -33.02
N GLU A 695 32.24 20.24 -32.03
CA GLU A 695 33.68 20.31 -31.72
C GLU A 695 34.35 18.92 -31.79
N PRO A 696 35.63 18.82 -32.19
CA PRO A 696 36.35 17.54 -32.30
C PRO A 696 36.54 16.80 -30.96
N CYS A 697 36.55 15.47 -31.00
CA CYS A 697 36.75 14.59 -29.85
C CYS A 697 38.24 14.41 -29.50
N ASN A 698 38.58 14.00 -28.27
CA ASN A 698 39.97 13.75 -27.90
C ASN A 698 40.58 12.49 -28.55
N ASN A 699 39.78 11.56 -29.07
CA ASN A 699 40.25 10.37 -29.79
C ASN A 699 39.76 10.36 -31.25
N PRO A 700 40.66 10.47 -32.26
CA PRO A 700 40.27 10.49 -33.68
C PRO A 700 39.70 9.17 -34.20
N ALA A 701 39.88 8.05 -33.49
CA ALA A 701 39.36 6.75 -33.88
C ALA A 701 37.91 6.49 -33.41
N ASN A 702 37.37 7.26 -32.46
CA ASN A 702 35.99 7.05 -31.98
C ASN A 702 34.94 7.59 -32.99
N ALA A 703 33.69 7.17 -32.86
CA ALA A 703 32.58 7.47 -33.78
C ALA A 703 31.26 7.83 -33.05
N GLN A 704 31.29 7.92 -31.72
CA GLN A 704 30.09 7.93 -30.89
C GLN A 704 29.97 9.21 -30.07
N CYS A 705 28.77 9.80 -30.08
CA CYS A 705 28.42 10.99 -29.31
C CYS A 705 27.45 10.62 -28.19
N TYR A 706 27.42 11.40 -27.10
CA TYR A 706 26.48 11.23 -25.99
C TYR A 706 25.61 12.49 -25.74
N SER A 707 24.49 12.27 -25.05
CA SER A 707 23.72 13.30 -24.33
C SER A 707 23.29 12.73 -22.99
N ARG A 708 23.68 13.36 -21.88
CA ARG A 708 23.46 12.86 -20.52
C ARG A 708 22.97 13.94 -19.56
N LEU A 709 22.47 13.52 -18.41
CA LEU A 709 22.09 14.41 -17.31
C LEU A 709 23.06 14.22 -16.14
N VAL A 710 23.63 15.32 -15.65
CA VAL A 710 24.45 15.36 -14.43
C VAL A 710 23.95 16.55 -13.61
N ASP A 711 23.51 16.31 -12.38
CA ASP A 711 23.03 17.34 -11.44
C ASP A 711 21.98 18.30 -12.05
N GLY A 712 21.03 17.75 -12.82
CA GLY A 712 19.99 18.49 -13.55
C GLY A 712 20.48 19.25 -14.81
N VAL A 713 21.78 19.27 -15.06
CA VAL A 713 22.41 19.87 -16.24
C VAL A 713 22.41 18.86 -17.39
N THR A 714 21.88 19.25 -18.55
CA THR A 714 22.06 18.50 -19.80
C THR A 714 23.50 18.70 -20.26
N GLU A 715 24.24 17.62 -20.43
CA GLU A 715 25.60 17.61 -20.99
C GLU A 715 25.63 16.83 -22.29
N ARG A 716 26.45 17.28 -23.25
CA ARG A 716 26.64 16.63 -24.55
C ARG A 716 28.13 16.63 -24.89
N GLY A 717 28.61 15.58 -25.54
CA GLY A 717 30.02 15.45 -25.92
C GLY A 717 30.34 14.13 -26.62
N CYS A 718 31.63 13.80 -26.70
CA CYS A 718 32.14 12.57 -27.31
C CYS A 718 32.25 11.41 -26.31
N MET A 719 31.86 10.19 -26.72
CA MET A 719 31.88 9.01 -25.85
C MET A 719 33.30 8.62 -25.41
N SER A 720 34.31 8.85 -26.26
CA SER A 720 35.73 8.62 -25.93
C SER A 720 36.25 9.44 -24.75
N ASP A 721 35.60 10.57 -24.47
CA ASP A 721 36.13 11.62 -23.61
C ASP A 721 35.50 11.56 -22.21
N LEU A 722 34.55 10.64 -22.01
CA LEU A 722 34.03 10.22 -20.72
C LEU A 722 35.02 9.27 -20.01
N ALA A 723 35.11 9.37 -18.68
CA ALA A 723 35.80 8.37 -17.86
C ALA A 723 35.12 6.99 -18.00
N ALA A 724 35.88 5.90 -17.83
CA ALA A 724 35.40 4.52 -18.04
C ALA A 724 34.12 4.15 -17.25
N THR A 725 33.95 4.68 -16.05
CA THR A 725 32.71 4.54 -15.25
C THR A 725 31.53 5.24 -15.91
N ALA A 726 31.72 6.48 -16.40
CA ALA A 726 30.69 7.22 -17.13
C ALA A 726 30.38 6.63 -18.51
N GLN A 727 31.38 6.08 -19.22
CA GLN A 727 31.17 5.26 -20.42
C GLN A 727 30.32 4.03 -20.11
N SER A 728 30.59 3.35 -18.98
CA SER A 728 29.84 2.16 -18.54
C SER A 728 28.41 2.48 -18.09
N ALA A 729 28.18 3.66 -17.51
CA ALA A 729 26.84 4.19 -17.20
C ALA A 729 26.07 4.51 -18.49
N CYS A 730 26.69 5.28 -19.41
CA CYS A 730 26.11 5.61 -20.71
C CYS A 730 25.82 4.39 -21.60
N THR A 731 26.66 3.35 -21.54
CA THR A 731 26.43 2.08 -22.27
C THR A 731 25.25 1.29 -21.69
N ARG A 732 24.94 1.48 -20.40
CA ARG A 732 23.75 0.90 -19.72
C ARG A 732 22.52 1.81 -19.74
N GLY A 733 22.60 2.98 -20.39
CA GLY A 733 21.51 3.95 -20.51
C GLY A 733 21.22 4.78 -19.25
N GLU A 734 22.08 4.72 -18.22
CA GLU A 734 21.88 5.47 -16.97
C GLU A 734 22.00 6.97 -17.20
N ASN A 735 20.87 7.68 -17.16
CA ASN A 735 20.77 9.13 -17.39
C ASN A 735 21.54 9.61 -18.64
N CYS A 736 21.58 8.78 -19.69
CA CYS A 736 22.42 9.03 -20.86
C CYS A 736 21.91 8.30 -22.11
N LEU A 737 22.01 8.96 -23.26
CA LEU A 737 21.81 8.41 -24.60
C LEU A 737 23.14 8.46 -25.38
N VAL A 738 23.46 7.39 -26.09
CA VAL A 738 24.64 7.28 -26.96
C VAL A 738 24.19 7.04 -28.40
N CYS A 739 24.87 7.63 -29.38
CA CYS A 739 24.52 7.50 -30.79
C CYS A 739 25.77 7.46 -31.69
N ASN A 740 25.66 6.75 -32.82
CA ASN A 740 26.79 6.38 -33.67
C ASN A 740 26.67 7.03 -35.07
N SER A 741 27.07 8.29 -35.21
CA SER A 741 27.12 8.98 -36.52
C SER A 741 28.14 10.12 -36.54
N ARG A 742 29.22 9.94 -37.30
CA ARG A 742 30.32 10.92 -37.47
C ARG A 742 29.97 12.15 -38.31
N THR A 743 28.78 12.19 -38.93
CA THR A 743 28.45 13.22 -39.95
C THR A 743 27.12 13.93 -39.71
N SER A 744 26.29 13.47 -38.75
CA SER A 744 24.95 14.05 -38.51
C SER A 744 24.77 14.66 -37.13
N ASN A 745 25.81 14.73 -36.30
CA ASN A 745 25.75 15.26 -34.91
C ASN A 745 24.55 14.68 -34.15
N CYS A 746 24.45 13.35 -34.12
CA CYS A 746 23.25 12.63 -33.68
C CYS A 746 22.83 12.95 -32.24
N ASN A 747 23.73 13.50 -31.42
CA ASN A 747 23.48 13.92 -30.06
C ASN A 747 22.78 15.29 -29.97
N THR A 748 21.97 15.68 -30.96
CA THR A 748 21.26 16.97 -31.05
C THR A 748 19.77 16.90 -30.73
N ALA A 749 19.20 15.70 -30.55
CA ALA A 749 17.81 15.51 -30.14
C ALA A 749 17.50 16.18 -28.78
N GLN A 750 16.25 16.55 -28.54
CA GLN A 750 15.80 17.08 -27.25
C GLN A 750 16.16 16.09 -26.13
N TYR A 751 16.93 16.55 -25.15
CA TYR A 751 17.33 15.73 -24.01
C TYR A 751 17.40 16.58 -22.74
N PRO A 752 16.76 16.17 -21.63
CA PRO A 752 16.00 14.92 -21.45
C PRO A 752 14.68 14.86 -22.22
N VAL A 753 14.14 13.65 -22.36
CA VAL A 753 12.88 13.37 -23.08
C VAL A 753 11.69 13.56 -22.13
N ALA A 754 10.63 14.22 -22.59
CA ALA A 754 9.37 14.45 -21.87
C ALA A 754 9.53 15.05 -20.45
N PRO A 755 10.00 16.31 -20.33
CA PRO A 755 10.07 17.02 -19.05
C PRO A 755 8.70 17.15 -18.36
N LEU A 756 8.69 17.09 -17.02
CA LEU A 756 7.49 17.33 -16.22
C LEU A 756 7.14 18.83 -16.24
N GLY A 757 5.87 19.13 -16.44
CA GLY A 757 5.30 20.46 -16.22
C GLY A 757 4.26 20.45 -15.11
N CYS A 758 4.21 21.54 -14.33
CA CYS A 758 3.25 21.71 -13.24
C CYS A 758 2.64 23.11 -13.31
N PHE A 759 1.41 23.26 -12.82
CA PHE A 759 0.88 24.59 -12.55
C PHE A 759 1.67 25.23 -11.41
N GLN A 760 2.02 26.51 -11.56
CA GLN A 760 2.98 27.22 -10.73
C GLN A 760 2.39 28.59 -10.39
N CYS A 761 1.97 28.78 -9.12
CA CYS A 761 1.35 30.02 -8.63
C CYS A 761 1.34 30.09 -7.10
N ASP A 762 1.19 31.28 -6.54
CA ASP A 762 0.89 31.54 -5.12
C ASP A 762 -0.31 32.49 -5.02
N SER A 763 -1.41 32.04 -4.40
CA SER A 763 -2.63 32.85 -4.25
C SER A 763 -2.45 34.20 -3.55
N ARG A 764 -1.33 34.41 -2.83
CA ARG A 764 -0.99 35.66 -2.15
C ARG A 764 -0.40 36.73 -3.08
N THR A 765 0.19 36.32 -4.21
CA THR A 765 0.75 37.22 -5.23
C THR A 765 -0.09 37.23 -6.50
N ASP A 766 -0.64 36.08 -6.87
CA ASP A 766 -1.28 35.82 -8.16
C ASP A 766 -2.82 35.82 -8.04
N GLY A 767 -3.33 35.95 -6.81
CA GLY A 767 -4.75 36.05 -6.49
C GLY A 767 -5.50 34.71 -6.44
N ASP A 768 -6.80 34.80 -6.16
CA ASP A 768 -7.65 33.63 -5.88
C ASP A 768 -7.81 32.67 -7.06
N GLY A 769 -7.44 33.07 -8.28
CA GLY A 769 -7.34 32.17 -9.43
C GLY A 769 -6.41 30.97 -9.21
N CYS A 770 -5.41 31.09 -8.34
CA CYS A 770 -4.56 29.96 -7.95
C CYS A 770 -5.30 28.93 -7.05
N ARG A 771 -6.34 29.34 -6.31
CA ARG A 771 -7.17 28.45 -5.47
C ARG A 771 -8.16 27.61 -6.29
N ALA A 772 -8.63 28.17 -7.41
CA ALA A 772 -9.57 27.53 -8.34
C ALA A 772 -8.94 26.35 -9.11
N ALA A 773 -9.77 25.64 -9.90
CA ALA A 773 -9.29 24.61 -10.82
C ALA A 773 -8.41 25.24 -11.91
N GLN A 774 -7.24 24.66 -12.15
CA GLN A 774 -6.32 25.15 -13.18
C GLN A 774 -6.69 24.57 -14.55
N THR A 775 -6.62 25.39 -15.59
CA THR A 775 -6.96 25.00 -16.98
C THR A 775 -5.90 25.50 -17.96
N GLY A 776 -5.74 24.81 -19.08
CA GLY A 776 -4.67 25.06 -20.05
C GLY A 776 -3.44 24.18 -19.85
N THR A 777 -2.30 24.59 -20.40
CA THR A 777 -1.05 23.81 -20.39
C THR A 777 -0.17 24.21 -19.21
N ALA A 778 0.22 23.23 -18.40
CA ALA A 778 1.18 23.43 -17.31
C ALA A 778 2.60 23.72 -17.84
N ALA A 779 3.29 24.68 -17.23
CA ALA A 779 4.65 25.06 -17.61
C ALA A 779 5.67 24.03 -17.11
N GLU A 780 6.76 23.80 -17.87
CA GLU A 780 7.87 22.94 -17.45
C GLU A 780 8.46 23.37 -16.09
N CYS A 781 8.99 22.41 -15.33
CA CYS A 781 9.68 22.71 -14.08
C CYS A 781 10.99 23.49 -14.33
N PRO A 782 11.29 24.57 -13.58
CA PRO A 782 12.44 25.45 -13.84
C PRO A 782 13.78 24.71 -13.89
N THR A 783 13.98 23.77 -12.97
CA THR A 783 15.02 22.74 -13.03
C THR A 783 14.41 21.42 -13.51
N TYR A 784 15.07 20.74 -14.44
CA TYR A 784 14.77 19.33 -14.72
C TYR A 784 15.52 18.46 -13.71
N ASP A 785 14.78 17.57 -13.07
CA ASP A 785 15.26 16.52 -12.19
C ASP A 785 14.24 15.36 -12.30
N THR A 786 14.69 14.10 -12.22
CA THR A 786 13.81 12.92 -12.28
C THR A 786 12.99 12.73 -11.01
N GLY A 787 13.40 13.34 -9.89
CA GLY A 787 12.67 13.42 -8.62
C GLY A 787 11.63 14.55 -8.56
N ASN A 788 11.49 15.39 -9.60
CA ASN A 788 10.48 16.44 -9.64
C ASN A 788 9.06 15.89 -9.44
N LYS A 789 8.30 16.55 -8.57
CA LYS A 789 6.87 16.31 -8.34
C LYS A 789 6.11 17.62 -8.44
N CYS A 790 4.86 17.56 -8.87
CA CYS A 790 3.94 18.68 -8.79
C CYS A 790 3.27 18.69 -7.41
N TYR A 791 3.17 19.87 -6.81
CA TYR A 791 2.60 20.11 -5.50
C TYR A 791 1.36 21.00 -5.59
N THR A 792 0.32 20.68 -4.80
CA THR A 792 -0.73 21.62 -4.38
C THR A 792 -0.65 21.75 -2.86
N ILE A 793 -0.13 22.87 -2.34
CA ILE A 793 0.02 23.16 -0.91
C ILE A 793 -1.08 24.15 -0.50
N VAL A 794 -1.88 23.83 0.50
CA VAL A 794 -2.86 24.75 1.11
C VAL A 794 -2.42 25.07 2.54
N GLN A 795 -2.32 26.35 2.89
CA GLN A 795 -1.99 26.82 4.24
C GLN A 795 -3.25 26.99 5.10
N SER A 796 -3.10 27.08 6.42
CA SER A 796 -4.21 27.12 7.39
C SER A 796 -5.14 28.34 7.30
N ASN A 797 -4.76 29.38 6.56
CA ASN A 797 -5.59 30.51 6.19
C ASN A 797 -6.30 30.33 4.82
N GLY A 798 -6.15 29.16 4.19
CA GLY A 798 -6.67 28.81 2.86
C GLY A 798 -5.74 29.14 1.69
N ASP A 799 -4.56 29.74 1.91
CA ASP A 799 -3.65 30.16 0.84
C ASP A 799 -3.06 28.97 0.10
N THR A 800 -3.29 28.94 -1.22
CA THR A 800 -2.87 27.86 -2.11
C THR A 800 -1.59 28.25 -2.84
N VAL A 801 -0.59 27.37 -2.80
CA VAL A 801 0.66 27.45 -3.55
C VAL A 801 0.79 26.20 -4.41
N ARG A 802 0.93 26.38 -5.72
CA ARG A 802 1.19 25.30 -6.68
C ARG A 802 2.62 25.44 -7.18
N LYS A 803 3.39 24.35 -7.21
CA LYS A 803 4.78 24.38 -7.68
C LYS A 803 5.32 23.02 -8.14
N CYS A 804 6.45 23.04 -8.84
CA CYS A 804 7.37 21.89 -8.89
C CYS A 804 8.25 21.85 -7.63
N SER A 805 8.65 20.66 -7.19
CA SER A 805 9.81 20.48 -6.32
C SER A 805 10.38 19.08 -6.39
N THR A 806 11.68 18.95 -6.13
CA THR A 806 12.40 17.67 -5.94
C THR A 806 12.42 17.24 -4.47
N LEU A 807 12.12 18.17 -3.56
CA LEU A 807 12.10 17.92 -2.12
C LEU A 807 10.97 16.95 -1.75
N ALA A 808 11.16 16.22 -0.66
CA ALA A 808 10.17 15.28 -0.15
C ALA A 808 8.87 15.98 0.32
N ARG A 809 7.76 15.25 0.36
CA ARG A 809 6.43 15.83 0.66
C ARG A 809 6.40 16.45 2.06
N GLU A 810 7.13 15.84 2.98
CA GLU A 810 7.31 16.17 4.40
C GLU A 810 8.12 17.46 4.59
N VAL A 811 8.88 17.87 3.56
CA VAL A 811 9.64 19.13 3.54
C VAL A 811 8.77 20.28 3.05
N GLU A 812 7.99 20.05 2.00
CA GLU A 812 7.24 21.09 1.28
C GLU A 812 5.83 21.32 1.84
N CYS A 813 5.20 20.28 2.38
CA CYS A 813 3.91 20.34 3.05
C CYS A 813 4.00 20.60 4.56
N ARG A 814 5.20 20.85 5.11
CA ARG A 814 5.49 20.83 6.55
C ARG A 814 4.56 21.71 7.41
N THR A 815 4.06 22.81 6.86
CA THR A 815 3.16 23.76 7.54
C THR A 815 1.82 23.92 6.80
N ALA A 816 1.44 22.93 6.00
CA ALA A 816 0.21 22.92 5.23
C ALA A 816 -0.97 22.39 6.06
N SER A 817 -2.18 22.86 5.76
CA SER A 817 -3.46 22.31 6.24
C SER A 817 -4.19 21.52 5.14
N GLY A 818 -3.47 21.12 4.10
CA GLY A 818 -3.90 20.26 2.99
C GLY A 818 -2.76 20.20 1.97
N CYS A 819 -2.37 19.00 1.50
CA CYS A 819 -1.25 18.91 0.57
C CYS A 819 -1.26 17.66 -0.33
N GLU A 820 -1.49 17.90 -1.62
CA GLU A 820 -1.45 16.90 -2.69
C GLU A 820 -0.07 16.89 -3.37
N VAL A 821 0.42 15.70 -3.73
CA VAL A 821 1.67 15.52 -4.47
C VAL A 821 1.51 14.50 -5.58
N CYS A 822 1.75 14.90 -6.81
CA CYS A 822 1.48 14.10 -7.99
C CYS A 822 2.60 14.20 -9.03
N LEU A 823 2.68 13.21 -9.93
CA LEU A 823 3.89 12.91 -10.72
C LEU A 823 3.71 13.03 -12.25
N PHE A 824 2.65 13.67 -12.73
CA PHE A 824 2.34 13.76 -14.17
C PHE A 824 1.97 15.20 -14.59
N SER A 825 2.13 15.52 -15.88
CA SER A 825 2.11 16.92 -16.31
C SER A 825 0.75 17.58 -16.05
N GLY A 826 0.76 18.71 -15.35
CA GLY A 826 -0.45 19.47 -14.96
C GLY A 826 -1.34 18.80 -13.90
N CYS A 827 -0.88 17.74 -13.23
CA CYS A 827 -1.70 16.99 -12.27
C CYS A 827 -2.19 17.84 -11.07
N ASN A 828 -1.41 18.84 -10.65
CA ASN A 828 -1.71 19.72 -9.51
C ASN A 828 -2.74 20.80 -9.86
N GLY A 829 -3.83 20.41 -10.54
CA GLY A 829 -4.87 21.30 -11.07
C GLY A 829 -6.19 21.32 -10.28
N LYS A 830 -6.37 20.44 -9.28
CA LYS A 830 -7.61 20.35 -8.46
C LYS A 830 -7.92 21.65 -7.71
N VAL A 831 -9.20 21.92 -7.42
CA VAL A 831 -9.64 23.02 -6.53
C VAL A 831 -9.10 22.84 -5.10
N ASN A 832 -8.79 23.93 -4.41
CA ASN A 832 -8.24 23.89 -3.05
C ASN A 832 -9.14 23.15 -2.04
N SER A 833 -10.47 23.24 -2.19
CA SER A 833 -11.44 22.55 -1.33
C SER A 833 -11.49 21.02 -1.52
N ALA A 834 -10.80 20.47 -2.52
CA ALA A 834 -10.64 19.04 -2.75
C ALA A 834 -9.24 18.52 -2.36
N ILE A 835 -8.40 19.36 -1.72
CA ILE A 835 -7.07 18.99 -1.24
C ILE A 835 -7.16 18.54 0.22
N GLY A 836 -7.07 17.24 0.47
CA GLY A 836 -7.21 16.68 1.82
C GLY A 836 -5.99 16.85 2.72
N ASN A 837 -6.20 16.61 4.02
CA ASN A 837 -5.13 16.27 4.98
C ASN A 837 -4.80 14.76 4.96
N LEU A 838 -4.92 14.16 3.78
CA LEU A 838 -4.74 12.74 3.47
C LEU A 838 -4.25 12.66 2.01
N GLU A 839 -3.43 11.67 1.67
CA GLU A 839 -3.46 11.08 0.33
C GLU A 839 -2.74 9.72 0.28
N PRO A 840 -3.49 8.68 -0.09
CA PRO A 840 -3.06 7.68 -1.07
C PRO A 840 -4.09 7.62 -2.23
N PRO A 841 -3.81 6.89 -3.32
CA PRO A 841 -2.58 6.85 -4.11
C PRO A 841 -2.89 7.16 -5.60
N VAL A 842 -1.91 7.01 -6.50
CA VAL A 842 -2.01 6.46 -7.88
C VAL A 842 -0.86 6.98 -8.76
N ARG A 843 -0.24 6.09 -9.54
CA ARG A 843 0.26 6.46 -10.86
C ARG A 843 0.08 5.33 -11.86
N THR A 844 -0.54 5.65 -13.00
CA THR A 844 -0.61 4.81 -14.19
C THR A 844 0.59 5.07 -15.11
N THR A 845 0.88 4.11 -15.99
CA THR A 845 1.63 4.34 -17.24
C THR A 845 0.92 3.71 -18.42
N THR A 846 -0.02 4.49 -18.95
CA THR A 846 -0.38 4.73 -20.37
C THR A 846 0.07 3.73 -21.47
N PRO A 847 -0.81 3.34 -22.40
CA PRO A 847 -0.46 2.51 -23.57
C PRO A 847 0.10 3.30 -24.77
N GLY A 848 0.83 2.61 -25.64
CA GLY A 848 1.17 3.06 -27.01
C GLY A 848 2.40 2.35 -27.59
N PRO A 849 2.68 2.42 -28.91
CA PRO A 849 1.89 3.02 -29.98
C PRO A 849 1.23 1.96 -30.91
N ARG A 850 0.48 2.40 -31.93
CA ARG A 850 0.15 1.59 -33.12
C ARG A 850 1.19 1.86 -34.22
N GLY A 851 1.60 0.82 -34.93
CA GLY A 851 2.45 0.90 -36.13
C GLY A 851 2.43 -0.43 -36.89
N ASP A 852 2.24 -0.38 -38.20
CA ASP A 852 2.06 -1.54 -39.06
C ASP A 852 3.36 -2.10 -39.66
N ALA A 853 3.23 -3.30 -40.23
CA ALA A 853 4.06 -3.93 -41.27
C ALA A 853 5.22 -4.89 -40.90
N THR A 854 5.08 -6.10 -41.45
CA THR A 854 6.11 -7.05 -41.93
C THR A 854 7.00 -7.86 -40.96
N ALA A 855 6.65 -9.16 -40.81
CA ALA A 855 7.41 -10.34 -41.33
C ALA A 855 8.86 -10.57 -40.85
N VAL A 856 9.36 -11.76 -40.42
CA VAL A 856 8.91 -13.18 -40.23
C VAL A 856 9.77 -13.74 -39.04
N VAL A 857 9.73 -14.94 -38.42
CA VAL A 857 9.22 -16.32 -38.66
C VAL A 857 8.96 -17.00 -37.29
N GLY A 858 8.09 -18.03 -37.22
CA GLY A 858 8.14 -19.00 -36.10
C GLY A 858 6.90 -19.88 -35.91
N SER A 859 7.04 -21.19 -36.13
CA SER A 859 6.10 -22.25 -35.69
C SER A 859 5.96 -22.26 -34.15
N TYR A 860 4.86 -22.63 -33.49
CA TYR A 860 4.06 -23.85 -33.69
C TYR A 860 2.55 -23.75 -33.41
N THR A 861 1.85 -24.75 -33.95
CA THR A 861 0.41 -25.07 -33.90
C THR A 861 -0.29 -24.99 -32.54
N ALA A 862 -1.54 -24.52 -32.55
CA ALA A 862 -2.51 -24.68 -31.45
C ALA A 862 -3.79 -25.40 -31.94
N ARG A 863 -4.45 -26.16 -31.05
CA ARG A 863 -5.88 -26.58 -31.02
C ARG A 863 -6.07 -27.77 -30.04
N ILE A 864 -7.19 -27.98 -29.33
CA ILE A 864 -8.24 -27.06 -28.83
C ILE A 864 -9.08 -27.78 -27.73
N VAL A 865 -9.61 -27.04 -26.75
CA VAL A 865 -10.80 -27.34 -25.90
C VAL A 865 -10.82 -28.61 -25.01
N MET A 866 -11.07 -28.40 -23.71
CA MET A 866 -11.53 -29.42 -22.74
C MET A 866 -13.03 -29.71 -22.92
N LEU A 867 -13.57 -30.81 -22.36
CA LEU A 867 -14.71 -30.76 -21.42
C LEU A 867 -15.12 -32.14 -20.86
N LEU A 868 -15.66 -32.11 -19.63
CA LEU A 868 -16.53 -33.09 -18.98
C LEU A 868 -16.05 -34.55 -18.89
N GLY A 869 -15.45 -34.88 -17.73
CA GLY A 869 -15.64 -36.20 -17.13
C GLY A 869 -16.97 -36.24 -16.37
N LEU A 870 -17.67 -37.38 -16.40
CA LEU A 870 -18.85 -37.65 -15.58
C LEU A 870 -18.81 -39.09 -15.04
N TRP A 871 -18.92 -39.18 -13.71
CA TRP A 871 -19.45 -40.31 -12.92
C TRP A 871 -18.82 -41.70 -13.08
N PHE A 872 -18.28 -42.19 -11.96
CA PHE A 872 -17.97 -43.60 -11.72
C PHE A 872 -19.00 -44.21 -10.74
N VAL A 873 -18.92 -45.54 -10.58
CA VAL A 873 -19.61 -46.37 -9.57
C VAL A 873 -21.08 -46.78 -9.85
N GLN A 874 -21.21 -47.85 -10.64
CA GLN A 874 -21.82 -49.08 -10.10
C GLN A 874 -20.71 -49.85 -9.33
N ARG A 875 -20.93 -50.76 -8.38
CA ARG A 875 -22.08 -51.65 -8.08
C ARG A 875 -21.87 -52.31 -6.70
N THR A 876 -22.89 -52.98 -6.16
CA THR A 876 -22.85 -53.96 -5.03
C THR A 876 -22.36 -53.42 -3.66
N VAL A 877 -22.84 -53.92 -2.53
CA VAL A 877 -23.74 -55.08 -2.29
C VAL A 877 -25.18 -54.63 -2.08
#